data_AF-A0AAV8CZ38-F1
#
_entry.id   AF-A0AAV8CZ38-F1
#
_cell.length_a   1.000
_cell.length_b   1.000
_cell.length_c   1.000
_cell.angle_alpha   90.00
_cell.angle_beta   90.00
_cell.angle_gamma   90.00
#
_symmetry.space_group_name_H-M   'P 1'
#
loop_
_entity.id
_entity.type
_entity.pdbx_description
1 polymer ?
#
loop_
_entity_poly.entity_id
_entity_poly.type
_entity_poly.pdbx_seq_one_letter_code
_entity_poly.pdbx_strand_id
1 'polypeptide(L)'
;MKEPSSLSSSSHLSSLPCLHGDLCTREVTFCMLLSLLLISFAFLAVDSRKGISVSWFSLESPLLNPRVRASGDGVLFSRSDSIKPGGRKERLVELHRSELDSRDSVENSSHGSSISLPPVAAPSTAPMPDPTLFNNSLMNDTISLPETRDSGRRDIKLEKIELGLARSRAAIRNAIQNKSSLANLSDMDYVPIGPIYRNAYAFHRSYVEMEKKFKVYIYKEGEPPIFHDGPCKSIYSSEGRFIHSMETDDKFQTRDPELAHVYFLPFSVVNMVTLIYVPNSHDNGPLRRTISDYIDVIATKYPYWNRSVGADHFMLSCHDWGPYVSRGHPHLFSNSIRVLCNANTTEGFNPSKDVSLPEINLNTDSISSIIGGPSASHRPILAFFAGGDHGPIRPLLLKHWKNKDNDIQVYEYLRKGVSYYDMMRKSKYCICPSGYEVASPRIVEALYLECVPVTIGDNYVLPFNLYNQKSFKYIRSNLLLLSWVLSTSLLSLPFPSLRKTKMLRATLHRASGFQPWRLSASLVSISRLSTASDTIPSSHPARLPNLIGGEFVDSSAKDWIDVINPATQEVVSQVPLTTNEEFNAAVESAKRAFPQWRNTPVTTRQRVMFKLQELIRSNMDKLALNITTEQGKTLKDAQGDVFRGLEVVEHACGMGTLQMGEYVTNVANGIDTYSIREPLGVCAGICPFNFPAMIPLWMFPIAVTCGNTFVLKPSEKDPGAAMILAELALEAGLPKGVLNIVHGTNDVVNSICDDEDIKAISFVGSNTAGMHIYARAAAKGKRVQSNMGAKNHAIVLPDANVDATLNALVAAGFGAAGQRCMALSTVVFVGGSEPWEDELVKRARQLKVSAGIEPETDLGPVITKQAKDRICRLIQSGIDSGARVVLDGRDIVVPKYEDGNFVGPTILADVSSDMECYKEEIFGPVLLLMKAETLEDAINIVNRNKYGNGASIFTTSGIAARKFQTEIEAGQVGINVPIPVPLPFFSFTGSKASFAGDLNFYGKAGVQFYTQIKTITQQWKESSGQGISLAMPTSQK
;
A
#
# COMPACT_ATOMS: atom_id res chain seq x y z
N MET A 1 61.76 40.44 -5.28
CA MET A 1 61.95 40.01 -3.87
C MET A 1 60.83 40.63 -3.04
N LYS A 2 60.37 39.91 -2.00
CA LYS A 2 59.28 40.29 -1.07
C LYS A 2 57.85 40.33 -1.64
N GLU A 3 56.94 39.86 -0.80
CA GLU A 3 55.46 39.89 -0.83
C GLU A 3 54.93 41.29 -0.35
N PRO A 4 53.60 41.61 -0.25
CA PRO A 4 52.43 40.69 -0.20
C PRO A 4 51.08 41.12 -0.85
N SER A 5 50.13 40.17 -0.81
CA SER A 5 48.65 40.29 -0.66
C SER A 5 47.78 41.11 -1.64
N SER A 6 46.77 40.47 -2.27
CA SER A 6 45.32 40.73 -1.99
C SER A 6 44.29 39.96 -2.88
N LEU A 7 43.31 39.34 -2.20
CA LEU A 7 41.87 39.07 -2.48
C LEU A 7 41.25 38.89 -3.90
N SER A 8 40.31 37.92 -3.95
CA SER A 8 39.15 37.74 -4.87
C SER A 8 39.43 37.20 -6.30
N SER A 9 38.48 36.55 -7.01
CA SER A 9 37.05 36.31 -6.75
C SER A 9 36.58 34.89 -7.19
N SER A 10 35.29 34.58 -7.05
CA SER A 10 34.74 33.20 -7.09
C SER A 10 34.10 32.77 -8.43
N SER A 11 34.12 31.46 -8.69
CA SER A 11 33.11 30.80 -9.53
C SER A 11 32.80 29.40 -8.98
N HIS A 12 31.54 29.16 -8.58
CA HIS A 12 31.06 27.88 -8.06
C HIS A 12 29.99 27.31 -8.99
N LEU A 13 30.17 26.09 -9.50
CA LEU A 13 29.06 25.29 -10.00
C LEU A 13 29.32 23.78 -9.82
N SER A 14 28.79 23.25 -8.70
CA SER A 14 28.41 21.86 -8.46
C SER A 14 29.32 20.74 -9.02
N SER A 15 30.39 20.42 -8.31
CA SER A 15 30.89 19.05 -8.25
C SER A 15 29.98 18.20 -7.33
N LEU A 16 29.76 16.94 -7.70
CA LEU A 16 29.22 15.95 -6.74
C LEU A 16 30.35 15.58 -5.76
N PRO A 17 30.11 15.56 -4.43
CA PRO A 17 31.13 15.17 -3.46
C PRO A 17 31.62 13.72 -3.67
N CYS A 18 32.93 13.53 -3.64
CA CYS A 18 33.56 12.22 -3.83
C CYS A 18 33.39 11.30 -2.61
N LEU A 19 33.19 10.01 -2.86
CA LEU A 19 33.56 8.96 -1.90
C LEU A 19 35.10 8.85 -1.91
N HIS A 20 35.78 9.44 -0.92
CA HIS A 20 37.24 9.41 -0.84
C HIS A 20 37.76 8.18 -0.07
N GLY A 21 38.57 7.38 -0.76
CA GLY A 21 39.77 6.75 -0.19
C GLY A 21 39.55 5.68 0.89
N ASP A 22 39.71 6.09 2.15
CA ASP A 22 40.44 5.26 3.13
C ASP A 22 39.57 4.54 4.18
N LEU A 23 38.29 4.89 4.31
CA LEU A 23 37.39 4.32 5.32
C LEU A 23 36.87 2.89 5.00
N CYS A 24 37.28 2.28 3.89
CA CYS A 24 36.73 1.00 3.43
C CYS A 24 37.44 -0.24 4.02
N THR A 25 38.61 -0.09 4.66
CA THR A 25 39.52 -1.21 4.99
C THR A 25 39.72 -1.49 6.50
N ARG A 26 38.64 -1.86 7.21
CA ARG A 26 38.65 -2.92 8.25
C ARG A 26 37.28 -3.19 8.85
N GLU A 27 36.59 -2.13 9.25
CA GLU A 27 35.40 -2.24 10.12
C GLU A 27 34.08 -2.39 9.35
N VAL A 28 34.00 -1.85 8.12
CA VAL A 28 32.74 -1.74 7.36
C VAL A 28 31.94 -3.04 7.26
N THR A 29 32.58 -4.19 7.10
CA THR A 29 31.85 -5.48 7.00
C THR A 29 31.22 -5.88 8.33
N PHE A 30 31.99 -5.82 9.43
CA PHE A 30 31.46 -6.15 10.75
C PHE A 30 30.42 -5.11 11.18
N CYS A 31 30.76 -3.82 11.10
CA CYS A 31 29.86 -2.74 11.45
C CYS A 31 28.60 -2.69 10.58
N MET A 32 28.62 -3.02 9.28
CA MET A 32 27.38 -3.11 8.47
C MET A 32 26.55 -4.36 8.80
N LEU A 33 27.15 -5.56 8.84
CA LEU A 33 26.43 -6.80 9.17
C LEU A 33 25.76 -6.67 10.55
N LEU A 34 26.54 -6.21 11.53
CA LEU A 34 26.07 -5.97 12.89
C LEU A 34 25.05 -4.83 12.92
N SER A 35 25.23 -3.71 12.21
CA SER A 35 24.20 -2.66 12.17
C SER A 35 22.88 -3.13 11.58
N LEU A 36 22.89 -4.01 10.59
CA LEU A 36 21.64 -4.51 9.99
C LEU A 36 20.90 -5.45 10.94
N LEU A 37 21.64 -6.30 11.65
CA LEU A 37 21.14 -7.07 12.78
C LEU A 37 20.60 -6.17 13.88
N LEU A 38 21.42 -5.26 14.39
CA LEU A 38 21.13 -4.52 15.62
C LEU A 38 20.17 -3.36 15.42
N ILE A 39 20.07 -2.79 14.22
CA ILE A 39 18.92 -1.95 13.84
C ILE A 39 17.65 -2.84 13.77
N SER A 40 17.72 -4.07 13.23
CA SER A 40 16.61 -5.05 13.28
C SER A 40 16.14 -5.32 14.71
N PHE A 41 17.06 -5.45 15.68
CA PHE A 41 16.74 -5.64 17.11
C PHE A 41 16.28 -4.35 17.82
N ALA A 42 16.78 -3.16 17.50
CA ALA A 42 16.43 -1.92 18.22
C ALA A 42 14.94 -1.53 18.12
N PHE A 43 14.23 -2.05 17.11
CA PHE A 43 12.80 -1.84 16.88
C PHE A 43 11.93 -2.99 17.45
N LEU A 44 12.55 -4.03 18.03
CA LEU A 44 11.86 -5.03 18.83
C LEU A 44 11.56 -4.50 20.22
N ALA A 45 10.36 -4.79 20.71
CA ALA A 45 9.95 -4.57 22.08
C ALA A 45 10.11 -5.87 22.88
N VAL A 46 10.77 -5.80 24.03
CA VAL A 46 10.85 -6.93 24.98
C VAL A 46 9.64 -6.86 25.92
N ASP A 47 8.44 -7.17 25.41
CA ASP A 47 7.27 -7.41 26.27
C ASP A 47 7.39 -8.83 26.86
N SER A 48 7.81 -8.93 28.12
CA SER A 48 7.98 -10.22 28.82
C SER A 48 6.69 -11.05 28.96
N ARG A 49 5.54 -10.55 28.49
CA ARG A 49 4.24 -11.22 28.52
C ARG A 49 3.53 -11.30 27.16
N LYS A 50 4.16 -10.87 26.06
CA LYS A 50 3.69 -11.08 24.68
C LYS A 50 4.88 -11.29 23.73
N GLY A 51 4.84 -12.36 22.93
CA GLY A 51 5.93 -12.73 22.02
C GLY A 51 6.38 -11.59 21.09
N ILE A 52 7.67 -11.60 20.78
CA ILE A 52 8.38 -10.54 20.04
C ILE A 52 7.64 -10.15 18.75
N SER A 53 7.30 -8.87 18.63
CA SER A 53 6.61 -8.29 17.47
C SER A 53 7.53 -7.35 16.70
N VAL A 54 8.07 -7.79 15.56
CA VAL A 54 8.72 -6.89 14.61
C VAL A 54 7.66 -6.06 13.87
N SER A 55 7.56 -4.77 14.19
CA SER A 55 6.76 -3.80 13.42
C SER A 55 7.69 -2.78 12.72
N TRP A 56 8.19 -3.14 11.55
CA TRP A 56 9.10 -2.30 10.77
C TRP A 56 8.40 -1.14 10.06
N PHE A 57 8.94 0.09 10.24
CA PHE A 57 8.78 1.28 9.39
C PHE A 57 7.51 1.36 8.50
N SER A 58 6.33 1.38 9.12
CA SER A 58 5.30 2.29 8.61
C SER A 58 5.73 3.72 8.90
N LEU A 59 5.59 4.62 7.93
CA LEU A 59 5.75 6.06 8.13
C LEU A 59 4.39 6.75 8.37
N GLU A 60 3.35 5.96 8.63
CA GLU A 60 1.96 6.39 8.79
C GLU A 60 1.37 5.89 10.12
N SER A 61 0.55 6.75 10.73
CA SER A 61 -0.34 6.53 11.89
C SER A 61 0.28 6.48 13.31
N PRO A 62 -0.29 7.25 14.28
CA PRO A 62 0.11 7.22 15.69
C PRO A 62 -0.79 6.33 16.59
N LEU A 63 -0.19 5.86 17.70
CA LEU A 63 -0.80 5.52 19.01
C LEU A 63 -2.16 4.78 19.07
N LEU A 64 -2.15 3.55 19.58
CA LEU A 64 -3.25 2.98 20.37
C LEU A 64 -2.74 1.99 21.43
N ASN A 65 -3.48 1.84 22.54
CA ASN A 65 -3.04 1.15 23.76
C ASN A 65 -3.75 -0.23 23.93
N PRO A 66 -3.05 -1.34 24.23
CA PRO A 66 -3.67 -2.67 24.30
C PRO A 66 -4.05 -3.12 25.73
N ARG A 67 -5.31 -3.50 25.96
CA ARG A 67 -5.75 -4.20 27.20
C ARG A 67 -6.08 -5.69 26.94
N VAL A 68 -5.13 -6.54 27.34
CA VAL A 68 -5.27 -7.82 28.08
C VAL A 68 -6.21 -8.95 27.56
N ARG A 69 -5.59 -10.15 27.39
CA ARG A 69 -6.05 -11.57 27.51
C ARG A 69 -7.54 -11.93 27.30
N ALA A 70 -7.96 -12.92 26.49
CA ALA A 70 -7.46 -14.26 26.10
C ALA A 70 -7.91 -15.45 26.98
N SER A 71 -8.66 -16.38 26.38
CA SER A 71 -8.90 -17.79 26.80
C SER A 71 -9.68 -18.54 25.70
N GLY A 72 -9.55 -19.87 25.58
CA GLY A 72 -10.42 -20.75 24.78
C GLY A 72 -9.78 -21.36 23.52
N ASP A 73 -9.26 -22.59 23.64
CA ASP A 73 -8.71 -23.40 22.55
C ASP A 73 -9.78 -24.16 21.75
N GLY A 74 -9.44 -24.66 20.56
CA GLY A 74 -10.28 -25.66 19.86
C GLY A 74 -10.27 -25.65 18.33
N VAL A 75 -9.13 -25.90 17.68
CA VAL A 75 -9.09 -26.21 16.23
C VAL A 75 -8.65 -27.65 16.02
N LEU A 76 -9.48 -28.44 15.35
CA LEU A 76 -9.08 -29.74 14.79
C LEU A 76 -9.64 -29.88 13.38
N PHE A 77 -8.74 -29.90 12.40
CA PHE A 77 -9.09 -30.15 11.00
C PHE A 77 -9.47 -31.62 10.80
N SER A 78 -10.50 -31.86 10.00
CA SER A 78 -10.57 -33.06 9.15
C SER A 78 -10.69 -32.63 7.70
N ARG A 79 -10.16 -33.46 6.79
CA ARG A 79 -10.24 -33.23 5.34
C ARG A 79 -10.66 -34.54 4.67
N SER A 80 -11.27 -34.38 3.50
CA SER A 80 -11.74 -35.43 2.59
C SER A 80 -10.59 -36.36 2.13
N ASP A 81 -10.81 -37.55 1.54
CA ASP A 81 -11.93 -38.02 0.72
C ASP A 81 -12.27 -39.52 0.90
N SER A 82 -13.39 -39.96 0.30
CA SER A 82 -13.90 -41.33 0.36
C SER A 82 -13.50 -42.22 -0.82
N ILE A 83 -13.18 -43.49 -0.58
CA ILE A 83 -13.26 -44.64 -1.52
C ILE A 83 -13.56 -45.93 -0.73
N LYS A 84 -14.26 -46.89 -1.37
CA LYS A 84 -14.62 -48.26 -0.88
C LYS A 84 -14.22 -49.29 -1.98
N PRO A 85 -14.34 -50.63 -1.81
CA PRO A 85 -14.71 -51.45 -0.63
C PRO A 85 -13.80 -52.68 -0.34
N GLY A 86 -14.03 -53.33 0.81
CA GLY A 86 -14.04 -54.81 0.92
C GLY A 86 -12.79 -55.53 1.47
N GLY A 87 -12.99 -56.70 2.11
CA GLY A 87 -11.90 -57.60 2.54
C GLY A 87 -12.17 -58.39 3.82
N ARG A 88 -12.45 -59.68 3.69
CA ARG A 88 -12.66 -60.69 4.77
C ARG A 88 -11.50 -60.86 5.76
N LYS A 89 -11.83 -61.30 7.00
CA LYS A 89 -11.15 -62.36 7.84
C LYS A 89 -9.65 -62.17 8.21
N GLU A 90 -9.07 -62.75 9.27
CA GLU A 90 -9.48 -63.70 10.33
C GLU A 90 -8.63 -63.38 11.60
N ARG A 91 -9.18 -63.38 12.83
CA ARG A 91 -9.14 -64.46 13.87
C ARG A 91 -7.80 -64.60 14.64
N LEU A 92 -7.93 -64.93 15.95
CA LEU A 92 -6.91 -65.31 16.98
C LEU A 92 -6.29 -64.14 17.78
N VAL A 93 -6.15 -64.21 19.12
CA VAL A 93 -6.71 -65.16 20.12
C VAL A 93 -6.76 -64.55 21.54
N GLU A 94 -7.62 -65.12 22.41
CA GLU A 94 -7.60 -65.29 23.89
C GLU A 94 -6.60 -64.51 24.79
N LEU A 95 -6.89 -64.19 26.07
CA LEU A 95 -8.01 -64.54 26.99
C LEU A 95 -8.82 -63.24 27.39
N HIS A 96 -9.59 -63.05 28.48
CA HIS A 96 -9.82 -63.75 29.76
C HIS A 96 -11.18 -63.43 30.41
N ARG A 97 -11.50 -64.14 31.51
CA ARG A 97 -12.59 -63.94 32.49
C ARG A 97 -12.27 -62.80 33.50
N SER A 98 -13.16 -62.31 34.36
CA SER A 98 -14.43 -62.83 34.94
C SER A 98 -15.42 -61.67 35.24
N GLU A 99 -16.73 -61.77 35.01
CA GLU A 99 -17.82 -62.08 36.01
C GLU A 99 -18.05 -60.98 37.08
N LEU A 100 -19.27 -60.62 37.53
CA LEU A 100 -20.68 -61.05 37.24
C LEU A 100 -21.67 -59.97 37.77
N ASP A 101 -22.94 -59.96 37.28
CA ASP A 101 -24.26 -59.50 37.82
C ASP A 101 -24.39 -58.39 38.91
N SER A 102 -25.50 -57.65 39.12
CA SER A 102 -26.94 -57.75 38.72
C SER A 102 -27.57 -56.32 38.76
N ARG A 103 -28.65 -55.94 38.04
CA ARG A 103 -30.11 -56.17 38.30
C ARG A 103 -30.57 -55.87 39.75
N ASP A 104 -31.72 -55.23 40.05
CA ASP A 104 -32.76 -54.61 39.21
C ASP A 104 -33.65 -53.61 40.02
N SER A 105 -34.03 -52.49 39.40
CA SER A 105 -35.40 -51.87 39.39
C SER A 105 -36.17 -51.33 40.65
N VAL A 106 -37.05 -50.35 40.38
CA VAL A 106 -38.40 -50.07 40.99
C VAL A 106 -38.57 -49.18 42.27
N GLU A 107 -39.15 -47.99 42.01
CA GLU A 107 -40.23 -47.23 42.71
C GLU A 107 -40.16 -46.51 44.10
N ASN A 108 -40.52 -45.21 44.02
CA ASN A 108 -41.56 -44.44 44.75
C ASN A 108 -41.46 -43.96 46.24
N SER A 109 -41.77 -42.66 46.38
CA SER A 109 -42.72 -42.01 47.33
C SER A 109 -42.25 -41.19 48.57
N SER A 110 -42.37 -39.86 48.42
CA SER A 110 -43.05 -38.85 49.30
C SER A 110 -42.75 -38.64 50.81
N HIS A 111 -42.48 -37.35 51.13
CA HIS A 111 -42.76 -36.61 52.40
C HIS A 111 -41.94 -36.99 53.68
N GLY A 112 -41.69 -36.11 54.67
CA GLY A 112 -41.79 -34.63 54.70
C GLY A 112 -42.01 -34.01 56.10
N SER A 113 -41.16 -33.04 56.51
CA SER A 113 -41.31 -32.11 57.70
C SER A 113 -41.22 -32.75 59.12
N SER A 114 -40.98 -32.07 60.27
CA SER A 114 -40.37 -30.76 60.68
C SER A 114 -40.28 -30.66 62.24
N ILE A 115 -39.91 -29.48 62.84
CA ILE A 115 -40.09 -29.06 64.28
C ILE A 115 -39.04 -29.65 65.30
N SER A 116 -38.51 -29.02 66.40
CA SER A 116 -38.62 -27.71 67.12
C SER A 116 -37.33 -27.29 67.92
N LEU A 117 -37.31 -26.06 68.50
CA LEU A 117 -36.30 -25.40 69.39
C LEU A 117 -36.81 -25.29 70.88
N PRO A 118 -36.20 -24.57 71.88
CA PRO A 118 -34.85 -24.00 72.12
C PRO A 118 -34.15 -24.57 73.44
N PRO A 119 -33.99 -23.93 74.65
CA PRO A 119 -33.38 -22.64 75.10
C PRO A 119 -32.40 -22.64 76.34
N VAL A 120 -31.53 -21.60 76.46
CA VAL A 120 -31.12 -20.82 77.70
C VAL A 120 -30.32 -21.46 78.89
N ALA A 121 -29.33 -20.82 79.60
CA ALA A 121 -28.35 -19.73 79.33
C ALA A 121 -27.33 -19.47 80.50
N ALA A 122 -26.22 -18.75 80.20
CA ALA A 122 -25.39 -17.84 81.08
C ALA A 122 -24.43 -18.44 82.17
N PRO A 123 -23.40 -17.71 82.71
CA PRO A 123 -23.06 -16.26 82.58
C PRO A 123 -21.58 -15.89 82.18
N SER A 124 -21.23 -14.60 82.38
CA SER A 124 -20.10 -13.72 81.95
C SER A 124 -18.65 -14.07 82.42
N THR A 125 -17.52 -13.48 81.93
CA THR A 125 -17.15 -12.03 81.78
C THR A 125 -15.96 -11.66 80.82
N ALA A 126 -15.98 -10.39 80.33
CA ALA A 126 -14.85 -9.48 79.96
C ALA A 126 -13.96 -9.73 78.69
N PRO A 127 -13.23 -8.70 78.13
CA PRO A 127 -12.88 -8.66 76.70
C PRO A 127 -11.39 -8.47 76.25
N MET A 128 -11.19 -8.66 74.92
CA MET A 128 -10.11 -8.41 73.92
C MET A 128 -9.04 -7.30 74.16
N PRO A 129 -7.84 -7.27 73.47
CA PRO A 129 -7.62 -7.72 72.07
C PRO A 129 -6.24 -8.30 71.59
N ASP A 130 -6.24 -8.74 70.32
CA ASP A 130 -5.13 -8.83 69.33
C ASP A 130 -4.03 -9.94 69.50
N PRO A 131 -3.05 -10.17 68.58
CA PRO A 131 -3.07 -11.39 67.76
C PRO A 131 -1.75 -12.19 67.64
N THR A 132 -1.76 -13.18 66.73
CA THR A 132 -0.65 -13.99 66.17
C THR A 132 -0.23 -15.30 66.86
N LEU A 133 0.35 -16.19 66.03
CA LEU A 133 1.23 -17.33 66.33
C LEU A 133 0.70 -18.53 67.14
N PHE A 134 0.63 -19.69 66.45
CA PHE A 134 1.06 -20.98 67.02
C PHE A 134 1.87 -21.80 66.00
N ASN A 135 3.17 -21.89 66.26
CA ASN A 135 4.11 -22.92 65.79
C ASN A 135 3.92 -24.21 66.62
N ASN A 136 4.48 -25.41 66.39
CA ASN A 136 5.37 -26.05 65.38
C ASN A 136 4.99 -27.57 65.42
N SER A 137 5.42 -28.51 64.56
CA SER A 137 6.81 -28.97 64.42
C SER A 137 6.90 -30.19 63.46
N LEU A 138 7.82 -30.15 62.48
CA LEU A 138 8.82 -31.16 62.06
C LEU A 138 8.45 -32.68 62.03
N MET A 139 8.91 -33.51 61.08
CA MET A 139 9.92 -33.40 60.01
C MET A 139 9.73 -34.57 58.99
N ASN A 140 10.31 -34.63 57.78
CA ASN A 140 11.14 -33.69 57.00
C ASN A 140 10.55 -33.63 55.54
N ASP A 141 11.21 -33.73 54.37
CA ASP A 141 12.61 -33.85 53.91
C ASP A 141 12.78 -33.20 52.50
N THR A 142 13.66 -33.73 51.65
CA THR A 142 14.20 -33.14 50.41
C THR A 142 14.02 -34.10 49.21
N ILE A 143 14.02 -33.69 47.94
CA ILE A 143 14.88 -32.71 47.22
C ILE A 143 14.13 -31.42 46.86
N SER A 144 14.80 -30.27 47.03
CA SER A 144 14.25 -28.93 46.78
C SER A 144 14.82 -28.26 45.52
N LEU A 145 13.94 -27.62 44.75
CA LEU A 145 14.32 -26.48 43.90
C LEU A 145 14.26 -25.20 44.74
N PRO A 146 15.26 -24.30 44.70
CA PRO A 146 15.32 -23.16 45.60
C PRO A 146 14.38 -22.03 45.17
N GLU A 147 13.30 -21.83 45.93
CA GLU A 147 12.63 -20.53 45.96
C GLU A 147 13.64 -19.44 46.37
N THR A 148 13.77 -18.39 45.56
CA THR A 148 14.63 -17.25 45.87
C THR A 148 13.88 -15.94 45.68
N ARG A 149 14.15 -14.98 46.59
CA ARG A 149 13.50 -13.66 46.73
C ARG A 149 13.86 -12.68 45.59
N ASP A 150 14.01 -13.17 44.37
CA ASP A 150 14.74 -12.49 43.30
C ASP A 150 13.92 -12.24 42.02
N SER A 151 12.69 -12.77 41.93
CA SER A 151 11.75 -12.46 40.84
C SER A 151 11.53 -10.94 40.66
N GLY A 152 11.16 -10.26 41.74
CA GLY A 152 11.00 -8.80 41.76
C GLY A 152 12.30 -8.00 41.53
N ARG A 153 13.47 -8.64 41.56
CA ARG A 153 14.76 -8.02 41.21
C ARG A 153 15.09 -8.18 39.72
N ARG A 154 14.70 -9.30 39.12
CA ARG A 154 14.83 -9.57 37.68
C ARG A 154 13.92 -8.69 36.83
N ASP A 155 12.66 -8.50 37.22
CA ASP A 155 11.75 -7.58 36.51
C ASP A 155 12.31 -6.15 36.41
N ILE A 156 12.82 -5.60 37.53
CA ILE A 156 13.44 -4.27 37.59
C ILE A 156 14.66 -4.12 36.65
N LYS A 157 15.37 -5.21 36.31
CA LYS A 157 16.47 -5.16 35.33
C LYS A 157 15.97 -5.17 33.89
N LEU A 158 14.97 -6.00 33.58
CA LEU A 158 14.35 -6.02 32.25
C LEU A 158 13.69 -4.67 31.93
N GLU A 159 13.03 -4.05 32.91
CA GLU A 159 12.49 -2.69 32.79
C GLU A 159 13.57 -1.64 32.50
N LYS A 160 14.80 -1.79 33.05
CA LYS A 160 15.93 -0.89 32.73
C LYS A 160 16.43 -1.08 31.30
N ILE A 161 16.45 -2.30 30.77
CA ILE A 161 16.83 -2.57 29.38
C ILE A 161 15.81 -1.95 28.41
N GLU A 162 14.52 -2.22 28.62
CA GLU A 162 13.46 -1.66 27.76
C GLU A 162 13.35 -0.13 27.91
N LEU A 163 13.59 0.46 29.09
CA LEU A 163 13.75 1.91 29.25
C LEU A 163 14.96 2.46 28.48
N GLY A 164 16.06 1.72 28.42
CA GLY A 164 17.24 2.03 27.61
C GLY A 164 16.93 2.04 26.11
N LEU A 165 16.21 1.02 25.64
CA LEU A 165 15.72 0.91 24.26
C LEU A 165 14.70 2.00 23.93
N ALA A 166 13.74 2.30 24.81
CA ALA A 166 12.76 3.36 24.61
C ALA A 166 13.42 4.74 24.43
N ARG A 167 14.49 5.02 25.19
CA ARG A 167 15.34 6.22 24.99
C ARG A 167 16.03 6.22 23.62
N SER A 168 16.56 5.08 23.16
CA SER A 168 17.14 4.95 21.82
C SER A 168 16.11 5.21 20.72
N ARG A 169 14.93 4.58 20.80
CA ARG A 169 13.82 4.79 19.84
C ARG A 169 13.35 6.25 19.83
N ALA A 170 13.35 6.95 20.96
CA ALA A 170 13.08 8.39 21.03
C ALA A 170 14.20 9.24 20.38
N ALA A 171 15.47 8.91 20.61
CA ALA A 171 16.61 9.60 19.98
C ALA A 171 16.62 9.47 18.45
N ILE A 172 16.23 8.31 17.92
CA ILE A 172 16.05 8.05 16.48
C ILE A 172 14.88 8.85 15.92
N ARG A 173 13.71 8.87 16.60
CA ARG A 173 12.55 9.70 16.18
C ARG A 173 12.88 11.19 16.13
N ASN A 174 13.63 11.70 17.09
CA ASN A 174 14.09 13.10 17.10
C ASN A 174 14.97 13.40 15.88
N ALA A 175 15.93 12.53 15.54
CA ALA A 175 16.78 12.67 14.34
C ALA A 175 16.01 12.57 13.00
N ILE A 176 14.84 11.91 12.98
CA ILE A 176 13.95 11.90 11.80
C ILE A 176 13.24 13.26 11.62
N GLN A 177 12.89 13.92 12.73
CA GLN A 177 12.16 15.18 12.75
C GLN A 177 13.08 16.40 12.54
N ASN A 178 14.16 16.50 13.33
CA ASN A 178 15.07 17.65 13.36
C ASN A 178 16.24 17.53 12.38
N LYS A 179 15.94 17.54 11.08
CA LYS A 179 16.93 17.46 9.96
C LYS A 179 18.02 18.54 9.98
N SER A 180 17.83 19.61 10.74
CA SER A 180 18.75 20.76 10.86
C SER A 180 19.79 20.66 11.98
N SER A 181 19.69 19.67 12.89
CA SER A 181 20.61 19.54 14.04
C SER A 181 21.91 18.81 13.67
N LEU A 182 22.71 19.43 12.80
CA LEU A 182 23.93 18.84 12.23
C LEU A 182 25.23 19.33 12.91
N ALA A 183 25.15 20.33 13.80
CA ALA A 183 26.31 21.04 14.35
C ALA A 183 27.03 20.36 15.55
N ASN A 184 26.48 19.29 16.13
CA ASN A 184 26.94 18.69 17.40
C ASN A 184 27.14 17.16 17.32
N LEU A 185 27.38 16.60 16.14
CA LEU A 185 27.77 15.19 15.99
C LEU A 185 29.30 15.13 15.85
N SER A 186 29.97 14.60 16.89
CA SER A 186 31.42 14.59 17.05
C SER A 186 32.15 13.51 16.23
N ASP A 187 31.55 13.09 15.12
CA ASP A 187 32.05 12.06 14.21
C ASP A 187 31.56 12.44 12.80
N MET A 188 32.49 12.93 11.98
CA MET A 188 32.21 13.36 10.60
C MET A 188 32.42 12.24 9.58
N ASP A 189 33.13 11.16 9.95
CA ASP A 189 33.51 10.09 9.04
C ASP A 189 32.34 9.15 8.75
N TYR A 190 31.31 9.15 9.61
CA TYR A 190 30.10 8.33 9.47
C TYR A 190 28.81 9.12 9.19
N VAL A 191 28.83 10.18 8.37
CA VAL A 191 27.58 10.81 7.87
C VAL A 191 27.19 10.24 6.49
N PRO A 192 26.08 9.47 6.36
CA PRO A 192 25.73 8.79 5.10
C PRO A 192 25.06 9.72 4.07
N ILE A 193 25.81 10.70 3.54
CA ILE A 193 25.29 11.69 2.58
C ILE A 193 25.14 11.05 1.19
N GLY A 194 23.96 10.49 0.88
CA GLY A 194 23.68 9.99 -0.46
C GLY A 194 22.25 9.48 -0.70
N PRO A 195 21.79 9.45 -1.97
CA PRO A 195 20.43 9.02 -2.34
C PRO A 195 20.17 7.52 -2.18
N ILE A 196 21.18 6.76 -1.72
CA ILE A 196 21.07 5.33 -1.47
C ILE A 196 20.31 5.02 -0.16
N TYR A 197 20.26 5.94 0.81
CA TYR A 197 19.55 5.76 2.08
C TYR A 197 18.09 6.24 2.01
N ARG A 198 17.15 5.51 2.65
CA ARG A 198 15.74 5.96 2.77
C ARG A 198 15.61 7.13 3.76
N ASN A 199 16.42 7.12 4.82
CA ASN A 199 16.67 8.26 5.70
C ASN A 199 18.05 8.11 6.37
N ALA A 200 19.04 8.88 5.91
CA ALA A 200 20.42 8.82 6.41
C ALA A 200 20.54 9.19 7.90
N TYR A 201 19.77 10.20 8.36
CA TYR A 201 19.76 10.64 9.75
C TYR A 201 19.21 9.56 10.70
N ALA A 202 18.16 8.86 10.29
CA ALA A 202 17.61 7.73 11.02
C ALA A 202 18.63 6.58 11.12
N PHE A 203 19.31 6.26 10.02
CA PHE A 203 20.32 5.21 9.95
C PHE A 203 21.53 5.52 10.85
N HIS A 204 22.17 6.69 10.67
CA HIS A 204 23.27 7.16 11.52
C HIS A 204 22.88 7.21 13.02
N ARG A 205 21.70 7.74 13.35
CA ARG A 205 21.27 7.79 14.76
C ARG A 205 21.00 6.40 15.34
N SER A 206 20.49 5.46 14.55
CA SER A 206 20.28 4.09 15.00
C SER A 206 21.61 3.37 15.23
N TYR A 207 22.62 3.61 14.38
CA TYR A 207 24.00 3.14 14.55
C TYR A 207 24.61 3.65 15.87
N VAL A 208 24.56 4.96 16.11
CA VAL A 208 25.17 5.58 17.30
C VAL A 208 24.49 5.15 18.61
N GLU A 209 23.17 4.92 18.61
CA GLU A 209 22.48 4.37 19.79
C GLU A 209 22.73 2.86 19.98
N MET A 210 23.05 2.14 18.91
CA MET A 210 23.40 0.71 18.91
C MET A 210 24.77 0.48 19.54
N GLU A 211 25.82 1.16 19.05
CA GLU A 211 27.20 1.00 19.59
C GLU A 211 27.31 1.34 21.08
N LYS A 212 26.52 2.32 21.55
CA LYS A 212 26.57 2.81 22.93
C LYS A 212 25.91 1.91 23.96
N LYS A 213 25.10 0.93 23.53
CA LYS A 213 24.15 0.24 24.43
C LYS A 213 24.00 -1.25 24.17
N PHE A 214 24.05 -1.69 22.91
CA PHE A 214 23.67 -3.05 22.58
C PHE A 214 24.70 -4.06 23.08
N LYS A 215 24.23 -5.15 23.69
CA LYS A 215 25.08 -6.19 24.28
C LYS A 215 24.52 -7.59 24.03
N VAL A 216 25.40 -8.51 23.64
CA VAL A 216 25.10 -9.93 23.34
C VAL A 216 25.75 -10.81 24.40
N TYR A 217 24.98 -11.73 24.98
CA TYR A 217 25.56 -12.88 25.69
C TYR A 217 25.77 -14.03 24.72
N ILE A 218 26.89 -14.74 24.84
CA ILE A 218 27.22 -15.90 24.00
C ILE A 218 27.28 -17.12 24.92
N TYR A 219 26.52 -18.16 24.57
CA TYR A 219 26.61 -19.46 25.24
C TYR A 219 28.00 -20.06 25.08
N LYS A 220 28.44 -20.90 26.02
CA LYS A 220 29.79 -21.52 26.05
C LYS A 220 29.72 -23.03 25.89
N GLU A 221 28.68 -23.47 25.21
CA GLU A 221 28.29 -24.86 25.08
C GLU A 221 28.71 -25.34 23.70
N GLY A 222 29.33 -26.52 23.67
CA GLY A 222 29.90 -27.10 22.46
C GLY A 222 31.37 -26.76 22.26
N GLU A 223 31.98 -27.41 21.28
CA GLU A 223 33.39 -27.27 20.94
C GLU A 223 33.55 -27.12 19.40
N PRO A 224 34.66 -26.54 18.92
CA PRO A 224 35.01 -26.54 17.50
C PRO A 224 35.11 -27.96 16.90
N PRO A 225 34.77 -28.15 15.61
CA PRO A 225 34.41 -27.11 14.64
C PRO A 225 32.91 -26.79 14.58
N ILE A 226 32.04 -27.50 15.31
CA ILE A 226 30.58 -27.33 15.18
C ILE A 226 30.10 -26.06 15.89
N PHE A 227 30.72 -25.73 17.02
CA PHE A 227 30.44 -24.53 17.82
C PHE A 227 31.71 -23.70 17.95
N HIS A 228 31.58 -22.39 18.18
CA HIS A 228 32.74 -21.49 18.39
C HIS A 228 33.74 -21.39 17.22
N ASP A 229 33.38 -21.93 16.06
CA ASP A 229 34.15 -21.88 14.82
C ASP A 229 33.20 -21.92 13.61
N GLY A 230 33.65 -21.39 12.48
CA GLY A 230 32.85 -21.33 11.26
C GLY A 230 33.70 -21.02 10.02
N PRO A 231 33.22 -21.35 8.82
CA PRO A 231 33.98 -21.17 7.59
C PRO A 231 34.24 -19.68 7.31
N CYS A 232 35.47 -19.21 7.50
CA CYS A 232 35.88 -17.84 7.19
C CYS A 232 36.20 -17.61 5.69
N LYS A 233 35.93 -18.58 4.82
CA LYS A 233 36.32 -18.59 3.39
C LYS A 233 35.18 -19.00 2.47
N SER A 234 35.31 -18.64 1.20
CA SER A 234 34.31 -18.83 0.14
C SER A 234 33.00 -18.06 0.42
N ILE A 235 31.97 -18.41 -0.34
CA ILE A 235 30.53 -18.17 -0.16
C ILE A 235 30.13 -18.05 1.33
N TYR A 236 30.51 -19.00 2.18
CA TYR A 236 30.08 -19.03 3.58
C TYR A 236 30.81 -18.06 4.52
N SER A 237 31.74 -17.23 4.03
CA SER A 237 32.63 -16.40 4.88
C SER A 237 31.91 -15.43 5.83
N SER A 238 30.68 -15.02 5.53
CA SER A 238 29.83 -14.24 6.45
C SER A 238 29.53 -14.99 7.77
N GLU A 239 29.39 -16.32 7.74
CA GLU A 239 29.05 -17.15 8.92
C GLU A 239 30.23 -17.25 9.88
N GLY A 240 31.39 -17.73 9.39
CA GLY A 240 32.59 -17.85 10.20
C GLY A 240 33.11 -16.51 10.74
N ARG A 241 33.10 -15.45 9.92
CA ARG A 241 33.55 -14.13 10.38
C ARG A 241 32.63 -13.53 11.43
N PHE A 242 31.32 -13.80 11.40
CA PHE A 242 30.42 -13.33 12.45
C PHE A 242 30.70 -14.04 13.78
N ILE A 243 30.77 -15.38 13.78
CA ILE A 243 31.06 -16.18 14.99
C ILE A 243 32.39 -15.71 15.60
N HIS A 244 33.46 -15.67 14.80
CA HIS A 244 34.78 -15.24 15.25
C HIS A 244 34.79 -13.81 15.82
N SER A 245 34.18 -12.83 15.13
CA SER A 245 34.19 -11.44 15.61
C SER A 245 33.30 -11.24 16.85
N MET A 246 32.18 -11.96 17.00
CA MET A 246 31.38 -11.89 18.23
C MET A 246 32.11 -12.42 19.46
N GLU A 247 33.00 -13.40 19.28
CA GLU A 247 33.74 -14.02 20.38
C GLU A 247 35.04 -13.28 20.72
N THR A 248 35.65 -12.59 19.74
CA THR A 248 36.88 -11.79 19.92
C THR A 248 36.66 -10.32 20.27
N ASP A 249 35.53 -9.70 19.89
CA ASP A 249 35.25 -8.27 20.13
C ASP A 249 34.41 -8.02 21.40
N ASP A 250 34.99 -7.32 22.38
CA ASP A 250 34.32 -6.96 23.64
C ASP A 250 33.39 -5.73 23.54
N LYS A 251 33.45 -4.99 22.42
CA LYS A 251 32.58 -3.84 22.12
C LYS A 251 31.09 -4.22 22.20
N PHE A 252 30.74 -5.43 21.76
CA PHE A 252 29.35 -5.92 21.75
C PHE A 252 29.09 -7.12 22.65
N GLN A 253 30.11 -7.86 23.08
CA GLN A 253 29.96 -8.95 24.04
C GLN A 253 29.57 -8.43 25.44
N THR A 254 28.81 -9.22 26.19
CA THR A 254 28.70 -9.12 27.65
C THR A 254 28.90 -10.48 28.30
N ARG A 255 29.65 -10.49 29.42
CA ARG A 255 29.80 -11.67 30.29
C ARG A 255 28.72 -11.72 31.38
N ASP A 256 28.01 -10.61 31.62
CA ASP A 256 26.81 -10.57 32.46
C ASP A 256 25.57 -10.79 31.57
N PRO A 257 24.86 -11.93 31.69
CA PRO A 257 23.64 -12.22 30.94
C PRO A 257 22.46 -11.32 31.32
N GLU A 258 22.54 -10.57 32.42
CA GLU A 258 21.51 -9.63 32.88
C GLU A 258 21.70 -8.22 32.30
N LEU A 259 22.79 -7.98 31.55
CA LEU A 259 23.01 -6.81 30.69
C LEU A 259 22.78 -7.13 29.20
N ALA A 260 22.49 -8.40 28.88
CA ALA A 260 22.30 -8.85 27.51
C ALA A 260 20.94 -8.41 26.97
N HIS A 261 20.95 -7.89 25.75
CA HIS A 261 19.75 -7.55 24.98
C HIS A 261 19.26 -8.77 24.18
N VAL A 262 20.19 -9.66 23.81
CA VAL A 262 19.96 -10.92 23.09
C VAL A 262 21.00 -11.97 23.48
N TYR A 263 20.72 -13.24 23.18
CA TYR A 263 21.62 -14.36 23.40
C TYR A 263 21.96 -15.05 22.06
N PHE A 264 23.24 -15.24 21.77
CA PHE A 264 23.72 -15.88 20.54
C PHE A 264 23.95 -17.38 20.73
N LEU A 265 23.49 -18.18 19.77
CA LEU A 265 23.74 -19.61 19.64
C LEU A 265 24.89 -19.83 18.64
N PRO A 266 26.15 -20.07 19.10
CA PRO A 266 27.35 -20.03 18.26
C PRO A 266 27.60 -21.32 17.45
N PHE A 267 26.57 -21.93 16.87
CA PHE A 267 26.71 -23.12 16.02
C PHE A 267 26.85 -22.76 14.52
N SER A 268 27.76 -23.45 13.84
CA SER A 268 28.02 -23.33 12.40
C SER A 268 27.28 -24.43 11.65
N VAL A 269 26.21 -24.06 10.94
CA VAL A 269 25.41 -25.02 10.15
C VAL A 269 26.24 -25.61 9.02
N VAL A 270 27.18 -24.84 8.45
CA VAL A 270 28.08 -25.35 7.41
C VAL A 270 28.99 -26.43 7.97
N ASN A 271 29.53 -26.26 9.18
CA ASN A 271 30.37 -27.28 9.81
C ASN A 271 29.52 -28.49 10.26
N MET A 272 28.26 -28.29 10.69
CA MET A 272 27.33 -29.41 10.91
C MET A 272 27.07 -30.22 9.64
N VAL A 273 26.78 -29.58 8.50
CA VAL A 273 26.60 -30.30 7.21
C VAL A 273 27.89 -31.01 6.78
N THR A 274 29.05 -30.40 7.03
CA THR A 274 30.37 -30.98 6.68
C THR A 274 30.75 -32.19 7.54
N LEU A 275 30.32 -32.25 8.81
CA LEU A 275 30.79 -33.22 9.79
C LEU A 275 29.75 -34.28 10.22
N ILE A 276 28.45 -33.98 10.09
CA ILE A 276 27.35 -34.80 10.63
C ILE A 276 26.47 -35.38 9.51
N TYR A 277 26.28 -34.66 8.40
CA TYR A 277 25.47 -35.16 7.29
C TYR A 277 26.26 -36.15 6.42
N VAL A 278 25.68 -37.34 6.19
CA VAL A 278 26.25 -38.34 5.29
C VAL A 278 25.86 -38.01 3.84
N PRO A 279 26.82 -37.74 2.93
CA PRO A 279 26.52 -37.43 1.54
C PRO A 279 25.64 -38.48 0.85
N ASN A 280 24.69 -38.04 0.05
CA ASN A 280 23.68 -38.86 -0.66
C ASN A 280 22.72 -39.67 0.24
N SER A 281 22.76 -39.52 1.58
CA SER A 281 21.80 -40.20 2.46
C SER A 281 20.38 -39.61 2.41
N HIS A 282 20.28 -38.30 2.14
CA HIS A 282 19.07 -37.48 2.27
C HIS A 282 18.44 -37.46 3.70
N ASP A 283 19.12 -38.03 4.72
CA ASP A 283 18.67 -37.96 6.11
C ASP A 283 19.23 -36.71 6.81
N ASN A 284 18.37 -35.70 6.97
CA ASN A 284 18.69 -34.48 7.73
C ASN A 284 18.31 -34.60 9.22
N GLY A 285 17.86 -35.78 9.66
CA GLY A 285 17.54 -36.13 11.04
C GLY A 285 18.70 -35.96 12.04
N PRO A 286 19.95 -36.38 11.73
CA PRO A 286 21.11 -36.17 12.59
C PRO A 286 21.30 -34.70 12.96
N LEU A 287 21.28 -33.80 11.96
CA LEU A 287 21.44 -32.36 12.15
C LEU A 287 20.35 -31.75 13.05
N ARG A 288 19.10 -32.21 12.88
CA ARG A 288 17.97 -31.77 13.71
C ARG A 288 18.08 -32.24 15.15
N ARG A 289 18.53 -33.49 15.38
CA ARG A 289 18.79 -34.03 16.72
C ARG A 289 19.85 -33.19 17.42
N THR A 290 21.02 -33.00 16.80
CA THR A 290 22.10 -32.18 17.36
C THR A 290 21.67 -30.77 17.77
N ILE A 291 20.75 -30.12 17.03
CA ILE A 291 20.20 -28.81 17.44
C ILE A 291 19.17 -28.90 18.56
N SER A 292 18.33 -29.94 18.63
CA SER A 292 17.48 -30.15 19.81
C SER A 292 18.35 -30.41 21.03
N ASP A 293 19.22 -31.42 20.98
CA ASP A 293 20.12 -31.83 22.07
C ASP A 293 20.92 -30.62 22.60
N TYR A 294 21.41 -29.75 21.71
CA TYR A 294 22.10 -28.52 22.06
C TYR A 294 21.22 -27.50 22.81
N ILE A 295 20.01 -27.27 22.32
CA ILE A 295 19.05 -26.37 22.95
C ILE A 295 18.56 -26.94 24.28
N ASP A 296 18.35 -28.24 24.37
CA ASP A 296 17.93 -28.92 25.60
C ASP A 296 19.04 -28.83 26.68
N VAL A 297 20.32 -28.91 26.30
CA VAL A 297 21.46 -28.58 27.17
C VAL A 297 21.44 -27.12 27.62
N ILE A 298 21.23 -26.16 26.71
CA ILE A 298 21.15 -24.73 27.04
C ILE A 298 19.96 -24.43 27.97
N ALA A 299 18.78 -25.00 27.69
CA ALA A 299 17.55 -24.83 28.45
C ALA A 299 17.63 -25.46 29.84
N THR A 300 18.37 -26.55 29.99
CA THR A 300 18.64 -27.19 31.29
C THR A 300 19.68 -26.40 32.09
N LYS A 301 20.75 -25.93 31.45
CA LYS A 301 21.89 -25.28 32.11
C LYS A 301 21.66 -23.79 32.42
N TYR A 302 20.78 -23.10 31.69
CA TYR A 302 20.57 -21.66 31.81
C TYR A 302 19.08 -21.25 31.84
N PRO A 303 18.64 -20.46 32.83
CA PRO A 303 17.25 -20.01 32.92
C PRO A 303 16.83 -19.03 31.81
N TYR A 304 17.79 -18.45 31.08
CA TYR A 304 17.54 -17.41 30.08
C TYR A 304 16.75 -17.92 28.86
N TRP A 305 16.98 -19.16 28.41
CA TRP A 305 16.19 -19.77 27.33
C TRP A 305 14.71 -19.91 27.73
N ASN A 306 14.47 -20.42 28.93
CA ASN A 306 13.11 -20.67 29.45
C ASN A 306 12.37 -19.36 29.79
N ARG A 307 13.09 -18.26 30.05
CA ARG A 307 12.52 -16.92 30.30
C ARG A 307 11.72 -16.38 29.11
N SER A 308 12.24 -16.56 27.90
CA SER A 308 11.66 -16.03 26.65
C SER A 308 11.08 -17.13 25.76
N VAL A 309 11.26 -18.40 26.14
CA VAL A 309 11.07 -19.58 25.30
C VAL A 309 11.82 -19.43 23.97
N GLY A 310 13.09 -19.03 24.08
CA GLY A 310 14.01 -18.80 22.96
C GLY A 310 13.77 -17.52 22.15
N ALA A 311 12.86 -16.62 22.53
CA ALA A 311 12.52 -15.46 21.69
C ALA A 311 13.64 -14.41 21.62
N ASP A 312 14.31 -14.11 22.74
CA ASP A 312 15.48 -13.21 22.78
C ASP A 312 16.80 -13.89 22.35
N HIS A 313 16.70 -15.08 21.75
CA HIS A 313 17.81 -15.86 21.20
C HIS A 313 17.89 -15.72 19.69
N PHE A 314 19.11 -15.77 19.16
CA PHE A 314 19.33 -15.83 17.72
C PHE A 314 20.39 -16.86 17.31
N MET A 315 20.18 -17.42 16.11
CA MET A 315 21.17 -18.24 15.39
C MET A 315 21.55 -17.53 14.08
N LEU A 316 22.69 -17.90 13.50
CA LEU A 316 23.11 -17.42 12.18
C LEU A 316 23.43 -18.60 11.27
N SER A 317 23.04 -18.51 9.99
CA SER A 317 23.49 -19.43 8.96
C SER A 317 23.45 -18.83 7.56
N CYS A 318 24.45 -19.13 6.74
CA CYS A 318 24.48 -18.82 5.32
C CYS A 318 24.38 -20.05 4.40
N HIS A 319 24.33 -21.26 4.96
CA HIS A 319 23.87 -22.44 4.23
C HIS A 319 22.34 -22.41 4.06
N ASP A 320 21.82 -22.84 2.90
CA ASP A 320 20.39 -23.07 2.64
C ASP A 320 19.73 -24.08 3.60
N TRP A 321 20.51 -24.80 4.42
CA TRP A 321 19.98 -25.74 5.40
C TRP A 321 19.59 -25.08 6.72
N GLY A 322 19.98 -23.82 6.99
CA GLY A 322 19.57 -23.05 8.18
C GLY A 322 18.05 -23.07 8.45
N PRO A 323 17.17 -22.81 7.45
CA PRO A 323 15.72 -22.93 7.57
C PRO A 323 15.19 -24.35 7.85
N TYR A 324 15.98 -25.40 7.62
CA TYR A 324 15.61 -26.82 7.80
C TYR A 324 16.18 -27.42 9.09
N VAL A 325 17.37 -26.95 9.49
CA VAL A 325 18.07 -27.30 10.73
C VAL A 325 17.43 -26.58 11.92
N SER A 326 17.00 -25.32 11.76
CA SER A 326 16.21 -24.61 12.78
C SER A 326 14.88 -25.29 13.14
N ARG A 327 14.34 -26.15 12.26
CA ARG A 327 13.16 -27.01 12.54
C ARG A 327 13.47 -28.19 13.46
N GLY A 328 14.72 -28.37 13.91
CA GLY A 328 15.08 -29.41 14.88
C GLY A 328 14.45 -29.20 16.24
N HIS A 329 14.32 -27.95 16.68
CA HIS A 329 13.65 -27.58 17.92
C HIS A 329 12.49 -26.60 17.65
N PRO A 330 11.25 -26.85 18.11
CA PRO A 330 10.08 -26.05 17.74
C PRO A 330 10.25 -24.55 17.99
N HIS A 331 10.79 -24.18 19.15
CA HIS A 331 10.95 -22.78 19.54
C HIS A 331 12.11 -22.06 18.83
N LEU A 332 13.11 -22.78 18.31
CA LEU A 332 14.14 -22.17 17.45
C LEU A 332 13.55 -21.75 16.10
N PHE A 333 12.64 -22.56 15.55
CA PHE A 333 11.95 -22.22 14.31
C PHE A 333 10.87 -21.14 14.51
N SER A 334 10.06 -21.25 15.57
CA SER A 334 8.91 -20.36 15.80
C SER A 334 9.28 -19.06 16.51
N ASN A 335 10.00 -19.11 17.64
CA ASN A 335 10.21 -17.97 18.53
C ASN A 335 11.54 -17.25 18.30
N SER A 336 12.65 -17.99 18.15
CA SER A 336 13.99 -17.40 18.00
C SER A 336 14.18 -16.67 16.69
N ILE A 337 15.06 -15.67 16.70
CA ILE A 337 15.37 -14.84 15.54
C ILE A 337 16.44 -15.53 14.70
N ARG A 338 16.17 -15.80 13.42
CA ARG A 338 17.13 -16.50 12.55
C ARG A 338 17.77 -15.51 11.60
N VAL A 339 19.09 -15.51 11.56
CA VAL A 339 19.90 -14.67 10.70
C VAL A 339 20.34 -15.52 9.52
N LEU A 340 19.80 -15.24 8.33
CA LEU A 340 19.86 -16.17 7.21
C LEU A 340 20.38 -15.48 5.94
N CYS A 341 21.44 -16.02 5.31
CA CYS A 341 21.78 -15.59 3.95
C CYS A 341 20.68 -16.03 2.95
N ASN A 342 20.16 -17.25 3.09
CA ASN A 342 18.96 -17.67 2.35
C ASN A 342 17.69 -17.08 2.99
N ALA A 343 17.41 -15.81 2.66
CA ALA A 343 16.25 -15.07 3.14
C ALA A 343 15.01 -15.24 2.23
N ASN A 344 14.62 -16.49 1.94
CA ASN A 344 13.48 -16.82 1.08
C ASN A 344 12.21 -17.14 1.89
N THR A 345 11.12 -16.40 1.67
CA THR A 345 9.88 -16.60 2.44
C THR A 345 9.18 -17.94 2.14
N THR A 346 9.40 -18.57 0.97
CA THR A 346 8.85 -19.91 0.70
C THR A 346 9.53 -21.03 1.49
N GLU A 347 10.74 -20.77 1.99
CA GLU A 347 11.51 -21.73 2.81
C GLU A 347 11.26 -21.52 4.32
N GLY A 348 10.38 -20.58 4.66
CA GLY A 348 9.94 -20.28 6.00
C GLY A 348 10.66 -19.10 6.66
N PHE A 349 11.39 -18.27 5.90
CA PHE A 349 11.89 -16.98 6.39
C PHE A 349 10.69 -16.05 6.66
N ASN A 350 10.60 -15.50 7.87
CA ASN A 350 9.56 -14.56 8.26
C ASN A 350 10.12 -13.13 8.35
N PRO A 351 9.74 -12.19 7.46
CA PRO A 351 10.16 -10.78 7.54
C PRO A 351 9.73 -10.05 8.82
N SER A 352 8.77 -10.60 9.58
CA SER A 352 8.36 -10.07 10.89
C SER A 352 9.09 -10.73 12.08
N LYS A 353 10.23 -11.37 11.84
CA LYS A 353 11.06 -11.97 12.91
C LYS A 353 12.53 -12.14 12.50
N ASP A 354 12.79 -12.73 11.34
CA ASP A 354 14.10 -13.16 10.87
C ASP A 354 14.85 -12.02 10.16
N VAL A 355 16.19 -12.13 10.09
CA VAL A 355 17.07 -11.10 9.53
C VAL A 355 17.77 -11.63 8.29
N SER A 356 17.64 -10.91 7.17
CA SER A 356 18.33 -11.24 5.92
C SER A 356 19.78 -10.79 5.98
N LEU A 357 20.72 -11.73 5.85
CA LEU A 357 22.15 -11.45 5.80
C LEU A 357 22.66 -11.42 4.35
N PRO A 358 23.41 -10.40 3.93
CA PRO A 358 24.07 -10.43 2.63
C PRO A 358 25.28 -11.38 2.66
N GLU A 359 25.50 -12.09 1.55
CA GLU A 359 26.68 -12.94 1.38
C GLU A 359 27.87 -12.18 0.78
N ILE A 360 29.09 -12.64 1.08
CA ILE A 360 30.34 -12.21 0.45
C ILE A 360 31.27 -13.43 0.23
N ASN A 361 31.80 -13.60 -0.99
CA ASN A 361 32.62 -14.74 -1.37
C ASN A 361 34.14 -14.50 -1.18
N LEU A 362 34.64 -14.66 0.05
CA LEU A 362 36.04 -14.36 0.39
C LEU A 362 36.96 -15.57 0.18
N ASN A 363 37.71 -15.57 -0.93
CA ASN A 363 38.79 -16.54 -1.18
C ASN A 363 40.07 -16.25 -0.37
N THR A 364 40.17 -15.06 0.23
CA THR A 364 41.33 -14.58 1.00
C THR A 364 40.86 -13.83 2.24
N ASP A 365 41.65 -13.87 3.31
CA ASP A 365 41.30 -13.34 4.64
C ASP A 365 41.23 -11.80 4.73
N SER A 366 41.36 -11.09 3.60
CA SER A 366 41.24 -9.63 3.48
C SER A 366 40.31 -9.23 2.32
N ILE A 367 39.61 -8.10 2.51
CA ILE A 367 38.73 -7.43 1.53
C ILE A 367 39.50 -6.36 0.73
N SER A 368 40.72 -5.98 1.15
CA SER A 368 41.54 -4.96 0.46
C SER A 368 41.88 -5.30 -1.01
N SER A 369 41.77 -6.58 -1.40
CA SER A 369 41.91 -7.05 -2.78
C SER A 369 40.68 -6.83 -3.67
N ILE A 370 39.53 -6.46 -3.08
CA ILE A 370 38.23 -6.32 -3.75
C ILE A 370 37.91 -4.85 -4.05
N ILE A 371 38.25 -3.93 -3.16
CA ILE A 371 37.87 -2.51 -3.27
C ILE A 371 38.48 -1.84 -4.52
N GLY A 372 37.76 -0.85 -5.08
CA GLY A 372 38.23 0.03 -6.14
C GLY A 372 37.97 -0.44 -7.58
N GLY A 373 37.91 0.52 -8.51
CA GLY A 373 37.69 0.30 -9.95
C GLY A 373 37.60 1.62 -10.73
N PRO A 374 37.43 1.57 -12.07
CA PRO A 374 37.17 2.77 -12.85
C PRO A 374 35.76 3.33 -12.58
N SER A 375 35.62 4.66 -12.60
CA SER A 375 34.34 5.34 -12.43
C SER A 375 33.26 4.81 -13.40
N ALA A 376 32.02 4.68 -12.92
CA ALA A 376 30.91 4.03 -13.63
C ALA A 376 30.67 4.51 -15.07
N SER A 377 30.99 5.76 -15.39
CA SER A 377 30.91 6.31 -16.75
C SER A 377 31.88 5.66 -17.75
N HIS A 378 33.05 5.21 -17.27
CA HIS A 378 34.15 4.65 -18.09
C HIS A 378 34.16 3.12 -18.13
N ARG A 379 33.19 2.45 -17.50
CA ARG A 379 33.11 0.98 -17.43
C ARG A 379 32.74 0.37 -18.80
N PRO A 380 33.51 -0.59 -19.33
CA PRO A 380 33.28 -1.12 -20.69
C PRO A 380 32.18 -2.18 -20.80
N ILE A 381 31.72 -2.77 -19.70
CA ILE A 381 30.63 -3.78 -19.70
C ILE A 381 29.36 -3.12 -19.15
N LEU A 382 28.21 -3.35 -19.80
CA LEU A 382 26.93 -2.84 -19.31
C LEU A 382 26.48 -3.67 -18.10
N ALA A 383 26.34 -4.99 -18.25
CA ALA A 383 25.92 -5.88 -17.18
C ALA A 383 26.72 -7.18 -17.14
N PHE A 384 26.95 -7.74 -15.94
CA PHE A 384 27.72 -8.98 -15.77
C PHE A 384 27.10 -9.95 -14.76
N PHE A 385 27.25 -11.25 -15.03
CA PHE A 385 27.09 -12.33 -14.05
C PHE A 385 28.03 -13.51 -14.39
N ALA A 386 28.55 -14.17 -13.35
CA ALA A 386 29.12 -15.50 -13.47
C ALA A 386 28.78 -16.40 -12.28
N GLY A 387 28.19 -17.56 -12.56
CA GLY A 387 27.87 -18.59 -11.57
C GLY A 387 27.17 -19.79 -12.20
N GLY A 388 27.43 -20.96 -11.64
CA GLY A 388 26.88 -22.24 -12.09
C GLY A 388 25.35 -22.31 -12.03
N ASP A 389 24.79 -23.29 -12.72
CA ASP A 389 23.35 -23.49 -12.83
C ASP A 389 22.75 -23.92 -11.48
N HIS A 390 22.22 -22.96 -10.73
CA HIS A 390 21.79 -23.18 -9.35
C HIS A 390 20.59 -22.31 -8.95
N GLY A 391 19.45 -22.93 -8.65
CA GLY A 391 18.15 -22.26 -8.46
C GLY A 391 17.29 -22.24 -9.72
N PRO A 392 16.03 -21.77 -9.62
CA PRO A 392 15.10 -21.73 -10.75
C PRO A 392 15.39 -20.58 -11.74
N ILE A 393 16.18 -19.58 -11.33
CA ILE A 393 16.42 -18.35 -12.12
C ILE A 393 17.70 -18.42 -12.94
N ARG A 394 18.77 -19.04 -12.41
CA ARG A 394 20.05 -19.19 -13.13
C ARG A 394 19.94 -19.96 -14.46
N PRO A 395 19.17 -21.06 -14.63
CA PRO A 395 19.07 -21.75 -15.92
C PRO A 395 18.40 -20.87 -16.97
N LEU A 396 17.44 -20.04 -16.55
CA LEU A 396 16.77 -19.08 -17.43
C LEU A 396 17.71 -17.95 -17.86
N LEU A 397 18.49 -17.40 -16.93
CA LEU A 397 19.50 -16.38 -17.17
C LEU A 397 20.58 -16.87 -18.14
N LEU A 398 21.12 -18.07 -17.88
CA LEU A 398 22.12 -18.73 -18.73
C LEU A 398 21.53 -19.04 -20.11
N LYS A 399 20.32 -19.63 -20.19
CA LYS A 399 19.64 -19.90 -21.47
C LYS A 399 19.40 -18.63 -22.28
N HIS A 400 19.13 -17.49 -21.64
CA HIS A 400 18.85 -16.24 -22.35
C HIS A 400 20.11 -15.53 -22.87
N TRP A 401 21.17 -15.40 -22.06
CA TRP A 401 22.33 -14.54 -22.38
C TRP A 401 23.71 -15.20 -22.44
N LYS A 402 23.89 -16.45 -22.00
CA LYS A 402 25.22 -17.09 -21.96
C LYS A 402 25.87 -17.06 -23.35
N ASN A 403 26.96 -16.30 -23.48
CA ASN A 403 27.68 -16.03 -24.74
C ASN A 403 26.83 -15.46 -25.90
N LYS A 404 25.80 -14.63 -25.62
CA LYS A 404 24.86 -14.12 -26.65
C LYS A 404 24.84 -12.60 -26.82
N ASP A 405 25.45 -11.86 -25.92
CA ASP A 405 25.49 -10.40 -25.91
C ASP A 405 26.91 -9.94 -25.51
N ASN A 406 27.36 -8.82 -26.06
CA ASN A 406 28.70 -8.27 -25.81
C ASN A 406 28.71 -7.27 -24.63
N ASP A 407 27.58 -6.58 -24.42
CA ASP A 407 27.38 -5.59 -23.36
C ASP A 407 26.84 -6.28 -22.08
N ILE A 408 26.02 -7.32 -22.24
CA ILE A 408 25.47 -8.16 -21.16
C ILE A 408 26.23 -9.50 -21.09
N GLN A 409 27.33 -9.52 -20.33
CA GLN A 409 28.24 -10.65 -20.26
C GLN A 409 27.84 -11.65 -19.16
N VAL A 410 27.13 -12.70 -19.57
CA VAL A 410 26.68 -13.80 -18.70
C VAL A 410 27.52 -15.06 -18.95
N TYR A 411 28.07 -15.61 -17.88
CA TYR A 411 28.83 -16.86 -17.87
C TYR A 411 28.29 -17.85 -16.84
N GLU A 412 28.53 -19.13 -17.06
CA GLU A 412 28.28 -20.18 -16.07
C GLU A 412 29.52 -20.36 -15.18
N TYR A 413 30.66 -20.63 -15.82
CA TYR A 413 31.98 -20.59 -15.20
C TYR A 413 32.93 -19.74 -16.07
N LEU A 414 33.81 -18.97 -15.43
CA LEU A 414 34.81 -18.16 -16.13
C LEU A 414 35.98 -19.02 -16.63
N ARG A 415 36.64 -18.57 -17.70
CA ARG A 415 37.86 -19.23 -18.21
C ARG A 415 38.99 -19.12 -17.19
N LYS A 416 39.79 -20.18 -17.04
CA LYS A 416 40.96 -20.21 -16.14
C LYS A 416 41.88 -19.01 -16.45
N GLY A 417 42.16 -18.18 -15.44
CA GLY A 417 42.92 -16.94 -15.57
C GLY A 417 42.07 -15.66 -15.68
N VAL A 418 40.75 -15.75 -15.83
CA VAL A 418 39.85 -14.57 -15.78
C VAL A 418 39.36 -14.35 -14.35
N SER A 419 39.72 -13.20 -13.78
CA SER A 419 39.28 -12.77 -12.45
C SER A 419 37.82 -12.34 -12.44
N TYR A 420 37.01 -12.97 -11.58
CA TYR A 420 35.60 -12.65 -11.37
C TYR A 420 35.40 -11.20 -10.91
N TYR A 421 36.22 -10.75 -9.95
CA TYR A 421 36.14 -9.39 -9.43
C TYR A 421 36.51 -8.34 -10.48
N ASP A 422 37.47 -8.61 -11.37
CA ASP A 422 37.82 -7.65 -12.44
C ASP A 422 36.74 -7.53 -13.52
N MET A 423 35.90 -8.56 -13.70
CA MET A 423 34.70 -8.45 -14.55
C MET A 423 33.64 -7.56 -13.91
N MET A 424 33.42 -7.69 -12.59
CA MET A 424 32.53 -6.79 -11.84
C MET A 424 33.03 -5.33 -11.83
N ARG A 425 34.34 -5.08 -11.62
CA ARG A 425 34.96 -3.73 -11.75
C ARG A 425 34.71 -3.08 -13.10
N LYS A 426 34.70 -3.89 -14.17
CA LYS A 426 34.47 -3.44 -15.55
C LYS A 426 32.99 -3.24 -15.88
N SER A 427 32.07 -3.54 -14.95
CA SER A 427 30.63 -3.58 -15.19
C SER A 427 29.88 -2.44 -14.49
N LYS A 428 28.90 -1.87 -15.20
CA LYS A 428 27.98 -0.84 -14.64
C LYS A 428 26.92 -1.48 -13.75
N TYR A 429 26.39 -2.62 -14.17
CA TYR A 429 25.38 -3.40 -13.47
C TYR A 429 25.90 -4.81 -13.16
N CYS A 430 25.66 -5.29 -11.94
CA CYS A 430 25.99 -6.64 -11.54
C CYS A 430 24.67 -7.39 -11.32
N ILE A 431 24.40 -8.38 -12.17
CA ILE A 431 23.17 -9.17 -12.09
C ILE A 431 23.36 -10.20 -11.00
N CYS A 432 22.43 -10.23 -10.03
CA CYS A 432 22.50 -11.07 -8.87
C CYS A 432 21.22 -11.92 -8.77
N PRO A 433 21.20 -13.13 -9.40
CA PRO A 433 20.05 -14.02 -9.37
C PRO A 433 20.04 -14.89 -8.09
N SER A 434 18.86 -15.00 -7.48
CA SER A 434 18.60 -15.94 -6.38
C SER A 434 18.84 -17.40 -6.82
N GLY A 435 19.42 -18.22 -5.92
CA GLY A 435 19.71 -19.65 -6.10
C GLY A 435 19.28 -20.50 -4.91
N TYR A 436 19.37 -21.84 -5.00
CA TYR A 436 18.98 -22.75 -3.91
C TYR A 436 19.93 -22.68 -2.70
N GLU A 437 21.23 -22.98 -2.88
CA GLU A 437 22.29 -22.88 -1.85
C GLU A 437 22.32 -21.49 -1.18
N VAL A 438 22.13 -20.46 -2.01
CA VAL A 438 22.24 -19.05 -1.63
C VAL A 438 21.17 -18.26 -2.38
N ALA A 439 20.06 -17.96 -1.70
CA ALA A 439 19.11 -16.98 -2.20
C ALA A 439 19.66 -15.55 -2.12
N SER A 440 20.64 -15.30 -1.22
CA SER A 440 21.35 -14.02 -1.08
C SER A 440 22.05 -13.62 -2.38
N PRO A 441 21.64 -12.54 -3.05
CA PRO A 441 22.35 -12.04 -4.20
C PRO A 441 23.67 -11.40 -3.72
N ARG A 442 24.72 -11.45 -4.55
CA ARG A 442 26.08 -10.90 -4.26
C ARG A 442 26.12 -9.36 -4.27
N ILE A 443 25.19 -8.75 -3.55
CA ILE A 443 24.96 -7.31 -3.42
C ILE A 443 26.16 -6.63 -2.78
N VAL A 444 26.75 -7.23 -1.74
CA VAL A 444 27.88 -6.63 -1.00
C VAL A 444 29.13 -6.54 -1.87
N GLU A 445 29.44 -7.58 -2.65
CA GLU A 445 30.51 -7.54 -3.65
C GLU A 445 30.26 -6.42 -4.66
N ALA A 446 29.06 -6.36 -5.23
CA ALA A 446 28.68 -5.33 -6.19
C ALA A 446 28.84 -3.91 -5.62
N LEU A 447 28.37 -3.67 -4.39
CA LEU A 447 28.50 -2.38 -3.69
C LEU A 447 29.97 -2.00 -3.43
N TYR A 448 30.82 -2.91 -2.93
CA TYR A 448 32.26 -2.64 -2.74
C TYR A 448 33.01 -2.36 -4.05
N LEU A 449 32.46 -2.82 -5.17
CA LEU A 449 33.01 -2.64 -6.51
C LEU A 449 32.36 -1.47 -7.26
N GLU A 450 31.51 -0.66 -6.60
CA GLU A 450 30.65 0.39 -7.18
C GLU A 450 29.82 -0.07 -8.40
N CYS A 451 29.57 -1.37 -8.50
CA CYS A 451 28.75 -1.98 -9.54
C CYS A 451 27.30 -2.00 -9.05
N VAL A 452 26.36 -1.45 -9.81
CA VAL A 452 24.97 -1.32 -9.34
C VAL A 452 24.30 -2.71 -9.30
N PRO A 453 23.86 -3.20 -8.12
CA PRO A 453 23.27 -4.53 -8.00
C PRO A 453 21.86 -4.59 -8.61
N VAL A 454 21.63 -5.63 -9.41
CA VAL A 454 20.33 -5.93 -10.03
C VAL A 454 19.88 -7.31 -9.56
N THR A 455 19.04 -7.33 -8.53
CA THR A 455 18.53 -8.57 -7.93
C THR A 455 17.42 -9.17 -8.79
N ILE A 456 17.53 -10.46 -9.13
CA ILE A 456 16.47 -11.20 -9.81
C ILE A 456 15.98 -12.32 -8.88
N GLY A 457 14.71 -12.28 -8.51
CA GLY A 457 14.15 -13.16 -7.47
C GLY A 457 12.63 -13.14 -7.42
N ASP A 458 12.04 -14.23 -6.94
CA ASP A 458 10.73 -14.26 -6.32
C ASP A 458 10.92 -14.62 -4.84
N ASN A 459 10.11 -14.04 -3.95
CA ASN A 459 10.02 -14.38 -2.52
C ASN A 459 11.30 -14.14 -1.67
N TYR A 460 12.43 -13.81 -2.30
CA TYR A 460 13.63 -13.34 -1.60
C TYR A 460 13.42 -11.95 -0.97
N VAL A 461 13.71 -11.85 0.32
CA VAL A 461 13.67 -10.61 1.10
C VAL A 461 14.99 -9.87 0.92
N LEU A 462 14.95 -8.67 0.35
CA LEU A 462 16.17 -7.86 0.23
C LEU A 462 16.76 -7.56 1.62
N PRO A 463 18.09 -7.71 1.80
CA PRO A 463 18.78 -7.13 2.93
C PRO A 463 18.70 -5.60 2.82
N PHE A 464 19.03 -4.89 3.89
CA PHE A 464 19.11 -3.42 3.88
C PHE A 464 17.78 -2.67 3.59
N ASN A 465 16.62 -3.07 4.15
CA ASN A 465 15.31 -2.37 4.00
C ASN A 465 15.25 -0.91 4.57
N LEU A 466 16.41 -0.37 4.99
CA LEU A 466 16.65 1.01 5.41
C LEU A 466 17.13 1.90 4.24
N TYR A 467 17.45 1.28 3.10
CA TYR A 467 17.94 1.94 1.89
C TYR A 467 16.78 2.25 0.93
N ASN A 468 17.02 3.20 0.03
CA ASN A 468 16.06 3.64 -0.96
C ASN A 468 15.86 2.55 -2.03
N GLN A 469 14.66 1.98 -2.12
CA GLN A 469 14.33 0.94 -3.10
C GLN A 469 14.44 1.42 -4.57
N LYS A 470 14.53 2.73 -4.83
CA LYS A 470 14.85 3.26 -6.18
C LYS A 470 16.33 3.08 -6.56
N SER A 471 17.20 2.79 -5.58
CA SER A 471 18.65 2.65 -5.73
C SER A 471 19.11 1.19 -5.84
N PHE A 472 18.21 0.22 -5.62
CA PHE A 472 18.44 -1.22 -5.78
C PHE A 472 17.37 -1.81 -6.71
N LYS A 473 17.74 -2.36 -7.86
CA LYS A 473 16.75 -2.81 -8.85
C LYS A 473 16.37 -4.28 -8.62
N TYR A 474 15.23 -4.50 -7.95
CA TYR A 474 14.61 -5.82 -7.80
C TYR A 474 13.74 -6.15 -9.01
N ILE A 475 13.94 -7.32 -9.61
CA ILE A 475 13.17 -7.82 -10.75
C ILE A 475 12.52 -9.15 -10.35
N ARG A 476 11.19 -9.14 -10.35
CA ARG A 476 10.38 -10.32 -10.07
C ARG A 476 10.45 -11.30 -11.25
N SER A 477 10.65 -12.60 -10.99
CA SER A 477 10.97 -13.61 -12.01
C SER A 477 9.77 -14.09 -12.86
N ASN A 478 9.08 -13.16 -13.52
CA ASN A 478 8.16 -13.49 -14.61
C ASN A 478 8.96 -13.73 -15.91
N LEU A 479 8.85 -14.96 -16.44
CA LEU A 479 9.55 -15.43 -17.65
C LEU A 479 9.33 -14.57 -18.90
N LEU A 480 8.17 -13.91 -19.04
CA LEU A 480 7.89 -13.03 -20.18
C LEU A 480 8.49 -11.63 -20.00
N LEU A 481 8.71 -11.18 -18.76
CA LEU A 481 9.30 -9.86 -18.49
C LEU A 481 10.82 -9.86 -18.56
N LEU A 482 11.52 -10.96 -18.26
CA LEU A 482 12.99 -10.95 -18.11
C LEU A 482 13.72 -10.34 -19.32
N SER A 483 13.34 -10.73 -20.54
CA SER A 483 13.96 -10.22 -21.78
C SER A 483 13.64 -8.74 -22.03
N TRP A 484 12.38 -8.36 -21.85
CA TRP A 484 11.86 -7.02 -22.17
C TRP A 484 12.30 -5.97 -21.15
N VAL A 485 12.21 -6.30 -19.86
CA VAL A 485 12.60 -5.42 -18.75
C VAL A 485 14.08 -5.13 -18.80
N LEU A 486 14.95 -6.13 -18.94
CA LEU A 486 16.39 -5.87 -18.80
C LEU A 486 16.98 -5.14 -20.02
N SER A 487 16.50 -5.42 -21.24
CA SER A 487 16.95 -4.70 -22.45
C SER A 487 16.51 -3.22 -22.44
N THR A 488 15.30 -2.90 -21.98
CA THR A 488 14.79 -1.52 -21.93
C THR A 488 15.22 -0.77 -20.66
N SER A 489 15.18 -1.45 -19.51
CA SER A 489 15.26 -0.82 -18.19
C SER A 489 16.67 -0.78 -17.59
N LEU A 490 17.69 -1.32 -18.28
CA LEU A 490 19.09 -0.97 -18.04
C LEU A 490 19.48 0.33 -18.78
N LEU A 491 18.86 0.61 -19.93
CA LEU A 491 19.05 1.85 -20.69
C LEU A 491 18.29 3.05 -20.09
N SER A 492 17.22 2.80 -19.33
CA SER A 492 16.35 3.84 -18.75
C SER A 492 16.84 4.43 -17.42
N LEU A 493 18.14 4.36 -17.12
CA LEU A 493 18.71 4.73 -15.80
C LEU A 493 19.47 6.07 -15.85
N PRO A 494 19.45 6.88 -14.77
CA PRO A 494 19.87 8.28 -14.83
C PRO A 494 21.40 8.46 -14.77
N PHE A 495 22.06 8.22 -15.91
CA PHE A 495 23.42 8.70 -16.19
C PHE A 495 23.40 9.58 -17.45
N PRO A 496 23.79 10.88 -17.39
CA PRO A 496 23.55 11.84 -18.48
C PRO A 496 24.21 11.56 -19.85
N SER A 497 25.09 10.57 -19.98
CA SER A 497 25.95 10.38 -21.16
C SER A 497 25.43 9.38 -22.21
N LEU A 498 24.43 8.55 -21.92
CA LEU A 498 23.95 7.50 -22.85
C LEU A 498 22.96 8.01 -23.94
N ARG A 499 23.21 9.20 -24.50
CA ARG A 499 22.54 9.73 -25.70
C ARG A 499 23.52 9.94 -26.87
N LYS A 500 24.21 8.88 -27.33
CA LYS A 500 24.90 8.87 -28.65
C LYS A 500 25.42 7.48 -29.09
N THR A 501 24.51 6.63 -29.61
CA THR A 501 24.89 5.58 -30.58
C THR A 501 23.73 5.29 -31.53
N LYS A 502 24.04 4.92 -32.78
CA LYS A 502 23.07 4.47 -33.81
C LYS A 502 23.13 2.94 -33.92
N MET A 503 22.18 2.37 -34.69
CA MET A 503 21.99 0.93 -34.97
C MET A 503 21.29 0.17 -33.82
N LEU A 504 20.47 -0.87 -34.07
CA LEU A 504 20.03 -1.46 -35.35
C LEU A 504 18.51 -1.26 -35.57
N ARG A 505 18.11 -1.00 -36.83
CA ARG A 505 16.72 -1.11 -37.32
C ARG A 505 16.72 -1.94 -38.62
N ALA A 506 17.35 -3.12 -38.61
CA ALA A 506 17.79 -3.81 -39.84
C ALA A 506 17.90 -5.35 -39.76
N THR A 507 17.09 -6.06 -38.95
CA THR A 507 17.24 -7.53 -38.79
C THR A 507 15.92 -8.33 -38.69
N LEU A 508 14.89 -7.97 -39.48
CA LEU A 508 13.60 -8.71 -39.54
C LEU A 508 13.21 -9.23 -40.94
N HIS A 509 14.18 -9.42 -41.84
CA HIS A 509 13.97 -10.07 -43.14
C HIS A 509 15.00 -11.17 -43.45
N ARG A 510 15.16 -12.17 -42.56
CA ARG A 510 15.68 -13.51 -42.90
C ARG A 510 15.49 -14.54 -41.78
N ALA A 511 14.33 -15.20 -41.74
CA ALA A 511 14.06 -16.37 -40.89
C ALA A 511 12.88 -17.23 -41.41
N SER A 512 12.71 -17.33 -42.73
CA SER A 512 11.66 -18.14 -43.36
C SER A 512 12.05 -19.63 -43.40
N GLY A 513 11.48 -20.47 -42.53
CA GLY A 513 11.63 -21.92 -42.67
C GLY A 513 11.49 -22.78 -41.41
N PHE A 514 10.28 -22.86 -40.84
CA PHE A 514 9.83 -24.06 -40.09
C PHE A 514 8.30 -24.21 -40.24
N GLN A 515 7.83 -25.41 -40.60
CA GLN A 515 6.41 -25.70 -40.74
C GLN A 515 5.79 -26.12 -39.40
N PRO A 516 4.65 -25.54 -38.99
CA PRO A 516 3.84 -26.09 -37.89
C PRO A 516 3.07 -27.32 -38.36
N TRP A 517 2.94 -28.33 -37.49
CA TRP A 517 1.98 -29.42 -37.69
C TRP A 517 0.54 -28.91 -37.54
N ARG A 518 -0.39 -29.48 -38.33
CA ARG A 518 -1.82 -29.15 -38.24
C ARG A 518 -2.47 -29.81 -37.04
N LEU A 519 -3.16 -29.02 -36.22
CA LEU A 519 -4.33 -29.46 -35.46
C LEU A 519 -5.50 -28.53 -35.79
N SER A 520 -6.69 -29.12 -35.96
CA SER A 520 -7.88 -28.43 -36.45
C SER A 520 -8.73 -27.86 -35.31
N ALA A 521 -9.02 -26.55 -35.37
CA ALA A 521 -10.06 -25.90 -34.59
C ALA A 521 -10.91 -25.02 -35.51
N SER A 522 -12.21 -24.98 -35.29
CA SER A 522 -13.20 -24.41 -36.21
C SER A 522 -13.31 -22.88 -36.13
N LEU A 523 -13.90 -22.30 -37.18
CA LEU A 523 -14.02 -20.86 -37.42
C LEU A 523 -14.76 -20.10 -36.29
N VAL A 524 -14.09 -19.08 -35.74
CA VAL A 524 -14.72 -17.86 -35.22
C VAL A 524 -13.98 -16.67 -35.83
N SER A 525 -14.70 -15.80 -36.54
CA SER A 525 -14.08 -14.69 -37.29
C SER A 525 -13.89 -13.47 -36.39
N ILE A 526 -12.66 -13.24 -35.92
CA ILE A 526 -12.29 -12.03 -35.17
C ILE A 526 -11.63 -11.04 -36.13
N SER A 527 -12.39 -10.04 -36.56
CA SER A 527 -11.87 -8.87 -37.27
C SER A 527 -11.00 -8.01 -36.35
N ARG A 528 -9.70 -7.96 -36.61
CA ARG A 528 -8.77 -7.10 -35.87
C ARG A 528 -8.92 -5.65 -36.34
N LEU A 529 -9.15 -4.72 -35.43
CA LEU A 529 -8.84 -3.31 -35.70
C LEU A 529 -7.32 -3.14 -35.89
N SER A 530 -6.92 -2.35 -36.88
CA SER A 530 -5.51 -2.12 -37.19
C SER A 530 -4.88 -1.12 -36.21
N THR A 531 -3.61 -1.32 -35.88
CA THR A 531 -2.78 -0.29 -35.26
C THR A 531 -2.65 0.91 -36.21
N ALA A 532 -2.98 2.11 -35.74
CA ALA A 532 -2.94 3.32 -36.55
C ALA A 532 -1.51 3.88 -36.68
N SER A 533 -0.87 3.56 -37.80
CA SER A 533 0.11 4.41 -38.46
C SER A 533 -0.15 4.32 -39.96
N ASP A 534 -0.25 5.47 -40.63
CA ASP A 534 -0.61 5.62 -42.04
C ASP A 534 -2.03 5.12 -42.41
N THR A 535 -3.04 5.94 -42.10
CA THR A 535 -4.39 5.82 -42.69
C THR A 535 -4.83 7.15 -43.29
N ILE A 536 -5.40 7.07 -44.50
CA ILE A 536 -6.03 8.19 -45.23
C ILE A 536 -7.23 8.69 -44.39
N PRO A 537 -7.50 10.01 -44.32
CA PRO A 537 -8.62 10.53 -43.54
C PRO A 537 -9.96 9.92 -44.00
N SER A 538 -10.65 9.27 -43.06
CA SER A 538 -12.06 8.90 -43.19
C SER A 538 -12.90 10.16 -43.39
N SER A 539 -13.86 10.13 -44.32
CA SER A 539 -14.81 11.23 -44.53
C SER A 539 -15.85 11.38 -43.41
N HIS A 540 -15.84 10.48 -42.42
CA HIS A 540 -16.76 10.47 -41.28
C HIS A 540 -16.01 10.25 -39.96
N PRO A 541 -16.38 10.98 -38.88
CA PRO A 541 -15.81 10.79 -37.55
C PRO A 541 -16.12 9.40 -36.99
N ALA A 542 -15.27 8.92 -36.08
CA ALA A 542 -15.42 7.60 -35.47
C ALA A 542 -16.69 7.54 -34.61
N ARG A 543 -17.51 6.50 -34.78
CA ARG A 543 -18.67 6.26 -33.92
C ARG A 543 -18.27 5.42 -32.72
N LEU A 544 -18.67 5.84 -31.52
CA LEU A 544 -18.40 5.12 -30.28
C LEU A 544 -19.57 4.16 -29.98
N PRO A 545 -19.28 2.87 -29.75
CA PRO A 545 -20.29 1.87 -29.45
C PRO A 545 -20.78 1.97 -28.00
N ASN A 546 -21.94 1.37 -27.73
CA ASN A 546 -22.34 1.02 -26.36
C ASN A 546 -21.57 -0.25 -25.90
N LEU A 547 -21.41 -0.47 -24.59
CA LEU A 547 -20.91 -1.74 -24.05
C LEU A 547 -22.09 -2.51 -23.46
N ILE A 548 -22.50 -3.59 -24.11
CA ILE A 548 -23.67 -4.39 -23.71
C ILE A 548 -23.27 -5.85 -23.68
N GLY A 549 -23.50 -6.54 -22.56
CA GLY A 549 -23.18 -7.98 -22.45
C GLY A 549 -21.69 -8.32 -22.52
N GLY A 550 -20.81 -7.33 -22.31
CA GLY A 550 -19.36 -7.50 -22.50
C GLY A 550 -18.91 -7.50 -23.96
N GLU A 551 -19.76 -7.07 -24.89
CA GLU A 551 -19.42 -6.77 -26.29
C GLU A 551 -19.59 -5.27 -26.58
N PHE A 552 -18.75 -4.74 -27.46
CA PHE A 552 -18.93 -3.39 -27.99
C PHE A 552 -19.94 -3.43 -29.15
N VAL A 553 -21.08 -2.76 -28.97
CA VAL A 553 -22.25 -2.82 -29.85
C VAL A 553 -22.46 -1.47 -30.54
N ASP A 554 -22.40 -1.47 -31.87
CA ASP A 554 -22.82 -0.34 -32.69
C ASP A 554 -24.32 -0.09 -32.51
N SER A 555 -24.68 1.16 -32.20
CA SER A 555 -26.06 1.53 -31.90
C SER A 555 -26.93 1.66 -33.15
N SER A 556 -28.20 1.26 -33.01
CA SER A 556 -29.28 1.47 -33.97
C SER A 556 -29.88 2.88 -33.92
N ALA A 557 -29.37 3.75 -33.04
CA ALA A 557 -29.80 5.14 -32.89
C ALA A 557 -29.75 5.92 -34.22
N LYS A 558 -30.81 6.68 -34.49
CA LYS A 558 -30.88 7.62 -35.63
C LYS A 558 -30.09 8.89 -35.35
N ASP A 559 -30.14 9.35 -34.11
CA ASP A 559 -29.61 10.62 -33.64
C ASP A 559 -28.30 10.39 -32.87
N TRP A 560 -27.31 11.21 -33.18
CA TRP A 560 -25.94 11.11 -32.67
C TRP A 560 -25.46 12.48 -32.19
N ILE A 561 -24.60 12.50 -31.17
CA ILE A 561 -23.99 13.71 -30.61
C ILE A 561 -22.51 13.71 -30.96
N ASP A 562 -22.03 14.81 -31.52
CA ASP A 562 -20.61 15.02 -31.83
C ASP A 562 -19.80 15.29 -30.54
N VAL A 563 -18.73 14.51 -30.37
CA VAL A 563 -17.69 14.70 -29.35
C VAL A 563 -16.68 15.70 -29.92
N ILE A 564 -16.74 16.95 -29.49
CA ILE A 564 -15.97 18.07 -30.04
C ILE A 564 -14.66 18.27 -29.27
N ASN A 565 -13.53 18.42 -29.98
CA ASN A 565 -12.28 18.88 -29.38
C ASN A 565 -12.42 20.37 -28.98
N PRO A 566 -12.39 20.73 -27.68
CA PRO A 566 -12.66 22.10 -27.26
C PRO A 566 -11.55 23.09 -27.63
N ALA A 567 -10.39 22.64 -28.10
CA ALA A 567 -9.31 23.50 -28.59
C ALA A 567 -9.45 23.83 -30.09
N THR A 568 -9.95 22.91 -30.92
CA THR A 568 -10.01 23.08 -32.39
C THR A 568 -11.42 23.15 -32.97
N GLN A 569 -12.46 22.86 -32.18
CA GLN A 569 -13.85 22.64 -32.59
C GLN A 569 -14.08 21.48 -33.59
N GLU A 570 -13.07 20.64 -33.84
CA GLU A 570 -13.18 19.46 -34.70
C GLU A 570 -13.95 18.33 -34.02
N VAL A 571 -14.70 17.53 -34.80
CA VAL A 571 -15.39 16.33 -34.31
C VAL A 571 -14.38 15.19 -34.15
N VAL A 572 -14.12 14.78 -32.90
CA VAL A 572 -13.23 13.67 -32.54
C VAL A 572 -13.93 12.33 -32.79
N SER A 573 -15.18 12.22 -32.33
CA SER A 573 -16.01 11.03 -32.45
C SER A 573 -17.51 11.39 -32.36
N GLN A 574 -18.41 10.42 -32.46
CA GLN A 574 -19.84 10.59 -32.19
C GLN A 574 -20.33 9.52 -31.22
N VAL A 575 -21.22 9.89 -30.30
CA VAL A 575 -21.98 8.94 -29.45
C VAL A 575 -23.45 8.86 -29.83
N PRO A 576 -24.10 7.71 -29.68
CA PRO A 576 -25.53 7.56 -29.97
C PRO A 576 -26.41 8.15 -28.87
N LEU A 577 -27.59 8.64 -29.25
CA LEU A 577 -28.74 8.66 -28.35
C LEU A 577 -29.31 7.24 -28.26
N THR A 578 -28.73 6.43 -27.36
CA THR A 578 -29.05 5.01 -27.16
C THR A 578 -30.55 4.76 -27.08
N THR A 579 -31.02 3.76 -27.84
CA THR A 579 -32.44 3.39 -27.91
C THR A 579 -32.92 2.76 -26.60
N ASN A 580 -34.23 2.77 -26.34
CA ASN A 580 -34.78 2.11 -25.15
C ASN A 580 -34.55 0.59 -25.19
N GLU A 581 -34.54 0.01 -26.39
CA GLU A 581 -34.24 -1.40 -26.65
C GLU A 581 -32.80 -1.76 -26.23
N GLU A 582 -31.83 -0.90 -26.58
CA GLU A 582 -30.42 -1.05 -26.18
C GLU A 582 -30.20 -0.79 -24.68
N PHE A 583 -30.87 0.22 -24.11
CA PHE A 583 -30.86 0.46 -22.67
C PHE A 583 -31.40 -0.75 -21.89
N ASN A 584 -32.57 -1.26 -22.28
CA ASN A 584 -33.18 -2.45 -21.67
C ASN A 584 -32.25 -3.66 -21.82
N ALA A 585 -31.58 -3.84 -22.97
CA ALA A 585 -30.60 -4.91 -23.17
C ALA A 585 -29.38 -4.80 -22.23
N ALA A 586 -28.93 -3.58 -21.90
CA ALA A 586 -27.87 -3.33 -20.93
C ALA A 586 -28.29 -3.65 -19.47
N VAL A 587 -29.51 -3.28 -19.07
CA VAL A 587 -30.06 -3.63 -17.74
C VAL A 587 -30.27 -5.13 -17.61
N GLU A 588 -30.90 -5.77 -18.60
CA GLU A 588 -31.13 -7.21 -18.64
C GLU A 588 -29.81 -8.01 -18.70
N SER A 589 -28.78 -7.48 -19.35
CA SER A 589 -27.41 -8.00 -19.28
C SER A 589 -26.85 -8.00 -17.86
N ALA A 590 -26.92 -6.86 -17.16
CA ALA A 590 -26.48 -6.74 -15.76
C ALA A 590 -27.23 -7.69 -14.82
N LYS A 591 -28.56 -7.71 -14.95
CA LYS A 591 -29.49 -8.58 -14.21
C LYS A 591 -29.17 -10.07 -14.38
N ARG A 592 -28.86 -10.52 -15.61
CA ARG A 592 -28.44 -11.91 -15.89
C ARG A 592 -27.05 -12.25 -15.32
N ALA A 593 -26.11 -11.31 -15.31
CA ALA A 593 -24.77 -11.54 -14.76
C ALA A 593 -24.75 -11.55 -13.21
N PHE A 594 -25.66 -10.81 -12.56
CA PHE A 594 -25.66 -10.62 -11.11
C PHE A 594 -25.69 -11.92 -10.27
N PRO A 595 -26.53 -12.94 -10.53
CA PRO A 595 -26.57 -14.17 -9.73
C PRO A 595 -25.25 -14.96 -9.71
N GLN A 596 -24.47 -14.93 -10.79
CA GLN A 596 -23.15 -15.57 -10.83
C GLN A 596 -22.10 -14.69 -10.13
N TRP A 597 -22.15 -13.38 -10.34
CA TRP A 597 -21.15 -12.46 -9.81
C TRP A 597 -21.25 -12.24 -8.30
N ARG A 598 -22.47 -12.13 -7.73
CA ARG A 598 -22.66 -12.05 -6.26
C ARG A 598 -22.07 -13.24 -5.51
N ASN A 599 -22.13 -14.41 -6.13
CA ASN A 599 -21.66 -15.69 -5.59
C ASN A 599 -20.18 -15.98 -5.92
N THR A 600 -19.54 -15.15 -6.77
CA THR A 600 -18.11 -15.22 -7.03
C THR A 600 -17.33 -14.78 -5.78
N PRO A 601 -16.39 -15.58 -5.24
CA PRO A 601 -15.69 -15.27 -3.99
C PRO A 601 -15.00 -13.89 -4.02
N VAL A 602 -15.06 -13.15 -2.90
CA VAL A 602 -14.51 -11.79 -2.81
C VAL A 602 -13.03 -11.71 -3.21
N THR A 603 -12.23 -12.73 -2.89
CA THR A 603 -10.81 -12.81 -3.29
C THR A 603 -10.60 -12.96 -4.81
N THR A 604 -11.57 -13.52 -5.53
CA THR A 604 -11.58 -13.53 -7.00
C THR A 604 -12.00 -12.18 -7.57
N ARG A 605 -12.99 -11.50 -6.96
CA ARG A 605 -13.37 -10.14 -7.35
C ARG A 605 -12.23 -9.13 -7.11
N GLN A 606 -11.51 -9.25 -6.00
CA GLN A 606 -10.30 -8.47 -5.71
C GLN A 606 -9.18 -8.69 -6.73
N ARG A 607 -8.99 -9.91 -7.29
CA ARG A 607 -7.99 -10.17 -8.34
C ARG A 607 -8.24 -9.38 -9.62
N VAL A 608 -9.51 -9.18 -9.99
CA VAL A 608 -9.88 -8.32 -11.13
C VAL A 608 -9.44 -6.88 -10.86
N MET A 609 -9.68 -6.35 -9.66
CA MET A 609 -9.20 -5.00 -9.29
C MET A 609 -7.67 -4.90 -9.27
N PHE A 610 -6.97 -5.91 -8.76
CA PHE A 610 -5.50 -5.97 -8.80
C PHE A 610 -4.93 -5.97 -10.23
N LYS A 611 -5.63 -6.57 -11.20
CA LYS A 611 -5.25 -6.50 -12.61
C LYS A 611 -5.66 -5.19 -13.27
N LEU A 612 -6.84 -4.66 -12.95
CA LEU A 612 -7.33 -3.39 -13.48
C LEU A 612 -6.43 -2.21 -13.07
N GLN A 613 -5.96 -2.15 -11.82
CA GLN A 613 -5.03 -1.08 -11.39
C GLN A 613 -3.66 -1.19 -12.10
N GLU A 614 -3.17 -2.40 -12.41
CA GLU A 614 -1.98 -2.59 -13.25
C GLU A 614 -2.23 -2.07 -14.67
N LEU A 615 -3.36 -2.45 -15.29
CA LEU A 615 -3.70 -2.05 -16.66
C LEU A 615 -3.93 -0.54 -16.81
N ILE A 616 -4.57 0.11 -15.84
CA ILE A 616 -4.73 1.57 -15.80
C ILE A 616 -3.36 2.25 -15.67
N ARG A 617 -2.47 1.75 -14.78
CA ARG A 617 -1.09 2.26 -14.66
C ARG A 617 -0.31 2.10 -15.98
N SER A 618 -0.49 0.99 -16.70
CA SER A 618 0.16 0.76 -18.01
C SER A 618 -0.42 1.57 -19.17
N ASN A 619 -1.68 2.01 -19.08
CA ASN A 619 -2.38 2.79 -20.12
C ASN A 619 -2.58 4.26 -19.74
N MET A 620 -1.88 4.75 -18.71
CA MET A 620 -1.97 6.11 -18.16
C MET A 620 -1.95 7.19 -19.25
N ASP A 621 -1.00 7.09 -20.19
CA ASP A 621 -0.85 8.09 -21.26
C ASP A 621 -1.88 7.96 -22.39
N LYS A 622 -2.41 6.74 -22.65
CA LYS A 622 -3.55 6.53 -23.58
C LYS A 622 -4.80 7.23 -23.04
N LEU A 623 -5.08 7.01 -21.75
CA LEU A 623 -6.20 7.65 -21.05
C LEU A 623 -6.02 9.16 -20.97
N ALA A 624 -4.85 9.65 -20.53
CA ALA A 624 -4.59 11.07 -20.39
C ALA A 624 -4.69 11.84 -21.72
N LEU A 625 -4.17 11.27 -22.82
CA LEU A 625 -4.27 11.89 -24.15
C LEU A 625 -5.72 11.98 -24.63
N ASN A 626 -6.53 10.92 -24.43
CA ASN A 626 -7.93 10.94 -24.80
C ASN A 626 -8.73 11.97 -23.99
N ILE A 627 -8.58 11.99 -22.65
CA ILE A 627 -9.19 13.00 -21.77
C ILE A 627 -8.80 14.42 -22.21
N THR A 628 -7.52 14.66 -22.52
CA THR A 628 -7.05 15.96 -23.00
C THR A 628 -7.65 16.34 -24.37
N THR A 629 -7.89 15.36 -25.25
CA THR A 629 -8.44 15.59 -26.59
C THR A 629 -9.94 15.92 -26.56
N GLU A 630 -10.71 15.24 -25.72
CA GLU A 630 -12.17 15.41 -25.63
C GLU A 630 -12.57 16.48 -24.58
N GLN A 631 -11.90 16.52 -23.42
CA GLN A 631 -12.25 17.45 -22.33
C GLN A 631 -11.45 18.77 -22.37
N GLY A 632 -10.23 18.76 -22.92
CA GLY A 632 -9.39 19.95 -23.09
C GLY A 632 -8.38 20.25 -21.98
N LYS A 633 -8.51 19.66 -20.77
CA LYS A 633 -7.50 19.83 -19.70
C LYS A 633 -6.10 19.42 -20.14
N THR A 634 -5.09 19.98 -19.47
CA THR A 634 -3.67 19.67 -19.74
C THR A 634 -3.38 18.18 -19.51
N LEU A 635 -2.43 17.61 -20.27
CA LEU A 635 -2.01 16.21 -20.09
C LEU A 635 -1.65 15.86 -18.63
N LYS A 636 -1.10 16.82 -17.88
CA LYS A 636 -0.76 16.68 -16.46
C LYS A 636 -2.01 16.61 -15.57
N ASP A 637 -3.02 17.43 -15.81
CA ASP A 637 -4.31 17.34 -15.13
C ASP A 637 -5.08 16.06 -15.51
N ALA A 638 -4.92 15.58 -16.74
CA ALA A 638 -5.50 14.32 -17.22
C ALA A 638 -4.82 13.08 -16.62
N GLN A 639 -3.49 13.09 -16.45
CA GLN A 639 -2.79 12.07 -15.65
C GLN A 639 -3.25 12.12 -14.18
N GLY A 640 -3.51 13.31 -13.63
CA GLY A 640 -4.08 13.49 -12.29
C GLY A 640 -5.49 12.89 -12.14
N ASP A 641 -6.37 13.12 -13.11
CA ASP A 641 -7.73 12.55 -13.22
C ASP A 641 -7.68 11.00 -13.13
N VAL A 642 -6.92 10.37 -14.03
CA VAL A 642 -6.74 8.91 -14.06
C VAL A 642 -6.12 8.40 -12.75
N PHE A 643 -5.12 9.09 -12.19
CA PHE A 643 -4.46 8.69 -10.95
C PHE A 643 -5.40 8.73 -9.74
N ARG A 644 -6.25 9.76 -9.61
CA ARG A 644 -7.24 9.85 -8.52
C ARG A 644 -8.36 8.81 -8.65
N GLY A 645 -8.67 8.35 -9.87
CA GLY A 645 -9.54 7.20 -10.07
C GLY A 645 -8.86 5.86 -9.72
N LEU A 646 -7.61 5.70 -10.14
CA LEU A 646 -6.75 4.54 -9.85
C LEU A 646 -6.63 4.27 -8.33
N GLU A 647 -6.45 5.31 -7.50
CA GLU A 647 -6.42 5.18 -6.04
C GLU A 647 -7.71 4.54 -5.47
N VAL A 648 -8.87 4.70 -6.13
CA VAL A 648 -10.12 4.04 -5.71
C VAL A 648 -10.15 2.56 -6.12
N VAL A 649 -9.57 2.20 -7.26
CA VAL A 649 -9.38 0.78 -7.65
C VAL A 649 -8.43 0.09 -6.66
N GLU A 650 -7.37 0.78 -6.24
CA GLU A 650 -6.44 0.30 -5.21
C GLU A 650 -7.11 0.16 -3.84
N HIS A 651 -8.07 1.02 -3.49
CA HIS A 651 -8.93 0.81 -2.32
C HIS A 651 -9.89 -0.37 -2.49
N ALA A 652 -10.46 -0.59 -3.68
CA ALA A 652 -11.34 -1.72 -3.99
C ALA A 652 -10.62 -3.07 -3.85
N CYS A 653 -9.30 -3.14 -4.08
CA CYS A 653 -8.47 -4.30 -3.77
C CYS A 653 -8.55 -4.73 -2.28
N GLY A 654 -8.92 -3.83 -1.37
CA GLY A 654 -9.13 -4.10 0.07
C GLY A 654 -10.49 -4.73 0.44
N MET A 655 -11.38 -5.01 -0.52
CA MET A 655 -12.79 -5.34 -0.25
C MET A 655 -13.03 -6.48 0.75
N GLY A 656 -12.13 -7.47 0.82
CA GLY A 656 -12.26 -8.58 1.77
C GLY A 656 -12.40 -8.16 3.24
N THR A 657 -11.78 -7.04 3.63
CA THR A 657 -11.93 -6.45 4.98
C THR A 657 -13.06 -5.43 5.03
N LEU A 658 -13.29 -4.67 3.95
CA LEU A 658 -14.32 -3.63 3.89
C LEU A 658 -15.75 -4.19 3.90
N GLN A 659 -15.94 -5.40 3.34
CA GLN A 659 -17.24 -6.08 3.26
C GLN A 659 -17.56 -6.95 4.50
N MET A 660 -16.71 -6.93 5.53
CA MET A 660 -16.99 -7.65 6.79
C MET A 660 -18.24 -7.08 7.50
N GLY A 661 -18.95 -7.97 8.17
CA GLY A 661 -20.00 -7.64 9.14
C GLY A 661 -19.57 -7.94 10.57
N GLU A 662 -20.53 -8.01 11.48
CA GLU A 662 -20.33 -8.13 12.93
C GLU A 662 -20.80 -9.51 13.41
N TYR A 663 -20.24 -10.01 14.52
CA TYR A 663 -20.62 -11.30 15.10
C TYR A 663 -20.63 -11.22 16.62
N VAL A 664 -21.71 -11.69 17.25
CA VAL A 664 -21.84 -11.82 18.71
C VAL A 664 -22.43 -13.20 19.03
N THR A 665 -21.68 -14.00 19.78
CA THR A 665 -22.17 -15.32 20.24
C THR A 665 -23.09 -15.19 21.45
N ASN A 666 -24.03 -16.13 21.59
CA ASN A 666 -24.82 -16.34 22.81
C ASN A 666 -25.53 -15.07 23.35
N VAL A 667 -26.11 -14.25 22.44
CA VAL A 667 -26.88 -13.04 22.79
C VAL A 667 -28.14 -13.35 23.62
N ALA A 668 -28.63 -14.58 23.48
CA ALA A 668 -29.49 -15.28 24.41
C ALA A 668 -29.03 -16.75 24.46
N ASN A 669 -29.52 -17.54 25.43
CA ASN A 669 -29.00 -18.88 25.72
C ASN A 669 -29.07 -19.83 24.51
N GLY A 670 -27.90 -20.16 23.93
CA GLY A 670 -27.78 -20.99 22.73
C GLY A 670 -28.23 -20.28 21.44
N ILE A 671 -28.11 -18.94 21.37
CA ILE A 671 -28.49 -18.12 20.22
C ILE A 671 -27.35 -17.17 19.84
N ASP A 672 -26.78 -17.33 18.65
CA ASP A 672 -25.82 -16.37 18.09
C ASP A 672 -26.54 -15.32 17.24
N THR A 673 -25.97 -14.12 17.11
CA THR A 673 -26.42 -13.12 16.14
C THR A 673 -25.24 -12.49 15.40
N TYR A 674 -25.35 -12.40 14.08
CA TYR A 674 -24.32 -11.81 13.22
C TYR A 674 -24.93 -11.06 12.04
N SER A 675 -24.14 -10.17 11.45
CA SER A 675 -24.52 -9.36 10.29
C SER A 675 -23.65 -9.69 9.08
N ILE A 676 -24.23 -9.66 7.87
CA ILE A 676 -23.52 -9.85 6.59
C ILE A 676 -23.86 -8.72 5.62
N ARG A 677 -22.92 -8.39 4.72
CA ARG A 677 -23.08 -7.34 3.70
C ARG A 677 -23.34 -7.93 2.32
N GLU A 678 -24.60 -8.01 1.94
CA GLU A 678 -25.00 -8.47 0.60
C GLU A 678 -24.95 -7.34 -0.44
N PRO A 679 -24.58 -7.61 -1.70
CA PRO A 679 -24.79 -6.67 -2.79
C PRO A 679 -26.29 -6.50 -3.09
N LEU A 680 -26.66 -5.34 -3.63
CA LEU A 680 -28.05 -4.94 -3.91
C LEU A 680 -28.62 -5.58 -5.18
N GLY A 681 -27.85 -5.62 -6.27
CA GLY A 681 -28.36 -6.05 -7.58
C GLY A 681 -27.66 -5.38 -8.76
N VAL A 682 -28.46 -4.80 -9.65
CA VAL A 682 -28.00 -3.84 -10.66
C VAL A 682 -27.92 -2.46 -10.01
N CYS A 683 -26.79 -1.79 -10.18
CA CYS A 683 -26.56 -0.39 -9.80
C CYS A 683 -26.27 0.44 -11.05
N ALA A 684 -26.49 1.74 -10.98
CA ALA A 684 -26.16 2.66 -12.08
C ALA A 684 -25.28 3.83 -11.62
N GLY A 685 -24.50 4.35 -12.56
CA GLY A 685 -23.63 5.51 -12.37
C GLY A 685 -23.84 6.52 -13.49
N ILE A 686 -24.02 7.79 -13.15
CA ILE A 686 -24.18 8.90 -14.11
C ILE A 686 -23.07 9.90 -13.82
N CYS A 687 -22.18 10.10 -14.79
CA CYS A 687 -20.94 10.87 -14.62
C CYS A 687 -20.96 12.21 -15.39
N PRO A 688 -20.29 13.26 -14.88
CA PRO A 688 -20.15 14.53 -15.55
C PRO A 688 -18.93 14.53 -16.47
N PHE A 689 -18.83 15.58 -17.29
CA PHE A 689 -17.73 15.73 -18.24
C PHE A 689 -16.38 15.93 -17.56
N ASN A 690 -16.35 16.72 -16.48
CA ASN A 690 -15.12 17.35 -16.03
C ASN A 690 -14.07 16.40 -15.41
N PHE A 691 -14.41 15.13 -15.13
CA PHE A 691 -13.45 14.09 -14.78
C PHE A 691 -13.90 12.69 -15.29
N PRO A 692 -13.72 12.38 -16.58
CA PRO A 692 -14.33 11.21 -17.22
C PRO A 692 -13.56 9.90 -16.99
N ALA A 693 -12.46 9.91 -16.23
CA ALA A 693 -11.83 8.70 -15.70
C ALA A 693 -12.05 8.56 -14.18
N MET A 694 -11.77 9.61 -13.41
CA MET A 694 -11.86 9.60 -11.94
C MET A 694 -13.25 9.21 -11.45
N ILE A 695 -14.31 9.83 -11.97
CA ILE A 695 -15.67 9.67 -11.42
C ILE A 695 -16.29 8.31 -11.77
N PRO A 696 -16.14 7.75 -13.00
CA PRO A 696 -16.45 6.34 -13.24
C PRO A 696 -15.74 5.39 -12.26
N LEU A 697 -14.45 5.63 -11.97
CA LEU A 697 -13.66 4.84 -11.03
C LEU A 697 -14.02 5.07 -9.55
N TRP A 698 -14.69 6.16 -9.20
CA TRP A 698 -15.33 6.34 -7.89
C TRP A 698 -16.56 5.44 -7.70
N MET A 699 -17.19 5.01 -8.80
CA MET A 699 -18.48 4.32 -8.79
C MET A 699 -18.33 2.82 -9.02
N PHE A 700 -17.98 2.40 -10.25
CA PHE A 700 -18.10 0.99 -10.65
C PHE A 700 -17.13 0.05 -9.91
N PRO A 701 -15.85 0.39 -9.64
CA PRO A 701 -14.91 -0.53 -8.98
C PRO A 701 -15.35 -0.96 -7.59
N ILE A 702 -15.90 -0.02 -6.80
CA ILE A 702 -16.48 -0.32 -5.49
C ILE A 702 -17.73 -1.20 -5.66
N ALA A 703 -18.68 -0.77 -6.50
CA ALA A 703 -19.94 -1.46 -6.72
C ALA A 703 -19.75 -2.93 -7.16
N VAL A 704 -18.93 -3.17 -8.18
CA VAL A 704 -18.70 -4.53 -8.70
C VAL A 704 -17.90 -5.38 -7.72
N THR A 705 -16.95 -4.81 -6.98
CA THR A 705 -16.16 -5.61 -6.02
C THR A 705 -16.96 -5.98 -4.77
N CYS A 706 -17.97 -5.18 -4.38
CA CYS A 706 -19.00 -5.60 -3.42
C CYS A 706 -19.87 -6.77 -3.93
N GLY A 707 -19.90 -7.02 -5.25
CA GLY A 707 -20.66 -8.09 -5.90
C GLY A 707 -21.90 -7.64 -6.69
N ASN A 708 -22.07 -6.34 -6.92
CA ASN A 708 -23.14 -5.80 -7.78
C ASN A 708 -22.76 -5.90 -9.26
N THR A 709 -23.73 -5.63 -10.13
CA THR A 709 -23.50 -5.34 -11.56
C THR A 709 -23.80 -3.88 -11.84
N PHE A 710 -23.26 -3.33 -12.93
CA PHE A 710 -23.21 -1.89 -13.14
C PHE A 710 -23.62 -1.45 -14.55
N VAL A 711 -24.43 -0.39 -14.64
CA VAL A 711 -24.78 0.34 -15.86
C VAL A 711 -24.24 1.76 -15.74
N LEU A 712 -23.23 2.10 -16.53
CA LEU A 712 -22.56 3.41 -16.51
C LEU A 712 -23.06 4.29 -17.67
N LYS A 713 -23.48 5.51 -17.36
CA LYS A 713 -23.77 6.58 -18.31
C LYS A 713 -22.68 7.65 -18.17
N PRO A 714 -21.66 7.68 -19.04
CA PRO A 714 -20.64 8.73 -19.05
C PRO A 714 -21.21 10.03 -19.61
N SER A 715 -20.44 11.10 -19.52
CA SER A 715 -20.71 12.35 -20.25
C SER A 715 -20.69 12.10 -21.76
N GLU A 716 -21.66 12.66 -22.47
CA GLU A 716 -21.74 12.64 -23.93
C GLU A 716 -20.71 13.54 -24.65
N LYS A 717 -19.90 14.29 -23.90
CA LYS A 717 -18.93 15.28 -24.41
C LYS A 717 -17.50 14.79 -24.43
N ASP A 718 -17.21 13.76 -23.61
CA ASP A 718 -15.89 13.19 -23.34
C ASP A 718 -16.00 11.73 -22.83
N PRO A 719 -16.70 10.85 -23.58
CA PRO A 719 -16.97 9.46 -23.21
C PRO A 719 -15.75 8.52 -23.34
N GLY A 720 -14.72 8.89 -24.11
CA GLY A 720 -13.68 7.98 -24.57
C GLY A 720 -12.89 7.34 -23.42
N ALA A 721 -12.66 8.09 -22.35
CA ALA A 721 -11.94 7.62 -21.17
C ALA A 721 -12.71 6.50 -20.45
N ALA A 722 -14.04 6.63 -20.34
CA ALA A 722 -14.90 5.59 -19.78
C ALA A 722 -14.92 4.33 -20.65
N MET A 723 -14.90 4.48 -21.98
CA MET A 723 -14.83 3.36 -22.92
C MET A 723 -13.50 2.61 -22.82
N ILE A 724 -12.36 3.31 -22.76
CA ILE A 724 -11.03 2.70 -22.55
C ILE A 724 -10.98 1.99 -21.19
N LEU A 725 -11.51 2.59 -20.11
CA LEU A 725 -11.58 1.92 -18.81
C LEU A 725 -12.44 0.64 -18.85
N ALA A 726 -13.41 0.57 -19.75
CA ALA A 726 -14.21 -0.63 -19.99
C ALA A 726 -13.45 -1.73 -20.74
N GLU A 727 -12.66 -1.38 -21.77
CA GLU A 727 -11.70 -2.29 -22.42
C GLU A 727 -10.79 -2.95 -21.36
N LEU A 728 -10.18 -2.12 -20.50
CA LEU A 728 -9.25 -2.57 -19.46
C LEU A 728 -9.94 -3.38 -18.35
N ALA A 729 -11.22 -3.12 -18.06
CA ALA A 729 -12.00 -3.91 -17.12
C ALA A 729 -12.30 -5.32 -17.66
N LEU A 730 -12.63 -5.45 -18.96
CA LEU A 730 -12.80 -6.74 -19.62
C LEU A 730 -11.47 -7.50 -19.71
N GLU A 731 -10.37 -6.83 -20.07
CA GLU A 731 -9.02 -7.41 -20.07
C GLU A 731 -8.57 -7.85 -18.66
N ALA A 732 -8.98 -7.14 -17.62
CA ALA A 732 -8.75 -7.53 -16.22
C ALA A 732 -9.54 -8.79 -15.78
N GLY A 733 -10.42 -9.31 -16.63
CA GLY A 733 -11.24 -10.49 -16.36
C GLY A 733 -12.55 -10.19 -15.63
N LEU A 734 -13.08 -8.96 -15.72
CA LEU A 734 -14.43 -8.65 -15.25
C LEU A 734 -15.45 -9.41 -16.12
N PRO A 735 -16.38 -10.21 -15.56
CA PRO A 735 -17.27 -11.04 -16.37
C PRO A 735 -18.22 -10.23 -17.25
N LYS A 736 -18.58 -10.82 -18.40
CA LYS A 736 -19.53 -10.27 -19.36
C LYS A 736 -20.84 -9.85 -18.69
N GLY A 737 -21.28 -8.62 -18.96
CA GLY A 737 -22.46 -8.01 -18.37
C GLY A 737 -22.32 -7.48 -16.95
N VAL A 738 -21.20 -7.69 -16.24
CA VAL A 738 -21.00 -7.10 -14.89
C VAL A 738 -20.77 -5.58 -14.96
N LEU A 739 -20.19 -5.09 -16.06
CA LEU A 739 -20.18 -3.68 -16.46
C LEU A 739 -20.82 -3.55 -17.84
N ASN A 740 -21.68 -2.56 -18.00
CA ASN A 740 -22.29 -2.15 -19.26
C ASN A 740 -22.19 -0.61 -19.35
N ILE A 741 -22.05 -0.06 -20.56
CA ILE A 741 -22.01 1.38 -20.82
C ILE A 741 -23.09 1.73 -21.84
N VAL A 742 -23.87 2.77 -21.53
CA VAL A 742 -24.89 3.33 -22.41
C VAL A 742 -24.70 4.84 -22.55
N HIS A 743 -24.61 5.33 -23.79
CA HIS A 743 -24.50 6.76 -24.07
C HIS A 743 -25.87 7.43 -24.19
N GLY A 744 -25.94 8.76 -24.18
CA GLY A 744 -27.19 9.51 -24.38
C GLY A 744 -27.26 10.78 -23.52
N THR A 745 -28.47 11.31 -23.31
CA THR A 745 -28.71 12.51 -22.48
C THR A 745 -29.83 12.28 -21.47
N ASN A 746 -30.86 13.14 -21.43
CA ASN A 746 -31.89 13.16 -20.40
C ASN A 746 -32.76 11.90 -20.40
N ASP A 747 -33.05 11.32 -21.58
CA ASP A 747 -33.97 10.18 -21.67
C ASP A 747 -33.37 8.91 -21.08
N VAL A 748 -32.09 8.62 -21.37
CA VAL A 748 -31.36 7.51 -20.74
C VAL A 748 -31.21 7.73 -19.23
N VAL A 749 -31.03 8.98 -18.79
CA VAL A 749 -31.03 9.34 -17.36
C VAL A 749 -32.40 9.10 -16.70
N ASN A 750 -33.51 9.41 -17.40
CA ASN A 750 -34.86 9.12 -16.93
C ASN A 750 -35.10 7.61 -16.85
N SER A 751 -34.72 6.84 -17.87
CA SER A 751 -34.84 5.38 -17.88
C SER A 751 -34.04 4.73 -16.74
N ILE A 752 -32.83 5.22 -16.43
CA ILE A 752 -32.05 4.81 -15.24
C ILE A 752 -32.82 5.09 -13.94
N CYS A 753 -33.52 6.22 -13.84
CA CYS A 753 -34.31 6.58 -12.65
C CYS A 753 -35.60 5.77 -12.52
N ASP A 754 -36.20 5.34 -13.62
CA ASP A 754 -37.52 4.70 -13.66
C ASP A 754 -37.45 3.17 -13.56
N ASP A 755 -36.48 2.53 -14.22
CA ASP A 755 -36.28 1.08 -14.33
C ASP A 755 -36.38 0.35 -12.97
N GLU A 756 -37.10 -0.77 -12.91
CA GLU A 756 -37.38 -1.45 -11.63
C GLU A 756 -36.24 -2.37 -11.15
N ASP A 757 -35.29 -2.76 -12.01
CA ASP A 757 -34.17 -3.64 -11.67
C ASP A 757 -32.95 -2.89 -11.12
N ILE A 758 -32.75 -1.62 -11.50
CA ILE A 758 -31.75 -0.73 -10.92
C ILE A 758 -32.12 -0.40 -9.45
N LYS A 759 -31.29 -0.82 -8.50
CA LYS A 759 -31.56 -0.67 -7.04
C LYS A 759 -30.88 0.54 -6.40
N ALA A 760 -29.80 1.04 -7.01
CA ALA A 760 -29.06 2.19 -6.51
C ALA A 760 -28.45 3.02 -7.66
N ILE A 761 -28.47 4.35 -7.52
CA ILE A 761 -27.94 5.31 -8.51
C ILE A 761 -26.89 6.21 -7.85
N SER A 762 -25.73 6.29 -8.47
CA SER A 762 -24.65 7.22 -8.09
C SER A 762 -24.54 8.32 -9.15
N PHE A 763 -24.69 9.58 -8.74
CA PHE A 763 -24.64 10.75 -9.64
C PHE A 763 -23.58 11.76 -9.17
N VAL A 764 -22.84 12.33 -10.13
CA VAL A 764 -22.08 13.56 -9.91
C VAL A 764 -22.35 14.53 -11.07
N GLY A 765 -22.64 15.79 -10.78
CA GLY A 765 -22.89 16.80 -11.82
C GLY A 765 -23.51 18.09 -11.27
N SER A 766 -24.37 18.73 -12.06
CA SER A 766 -25.02 20.00 -11.69
C SER A 766 -26.24 19.80 -10.78
N ASN A 767 -26.61 20.83 -10.01
CA ASN A 767 -27.78 20.82 -9.12
C ASN A 767 -29.08 20.47 -9.82
N THR A 768 -29.34 21.02 -11.01
CA THR A 768 -30.60 20.80 -11.73
C THR A 768 -30.78 19.34 -12.10
N ALA A 769 -29.72 18.69 -12.59
CA ALA A 769 -29.74 17.26 -12.91
C ALA A 769 -29.75 16.39 -11.63
N GLY A 770 -28.92 16.72 -10.63
CA GLY A 770 -28.82 15.96 -9.39
C GLY A 770 -30.11 15.96 -8.56
N MET A 771 -30.80 17.10 -8.45
CA MET A 771 -32.09 17.17 -7.77
C MET A 771 -33.20 16.44 -8.54
N HIS A 772 -33.20 16.51 -9.88
CA HIS A 772 -34.15 15.75 -10.72
C HIS A 772 -33.97 14.24 -10.54
N ILE A 773 -32.73 13.75 -10.65
CA ILE A 773 -32.38 12.34 -10.46
C ILE A 773 -32.72 11.88 -9.04
N TYR A 774 -32.33 12.65 -8.02
CA TYR A 774 -32.60 12.33 -6.62
C TYR A 774 -34.10 12.24 -6.35
N ALA A 775 -34.88 13.25 -6.73
CA ALA A 775 -36.33 13.24 -6.53
C ALA A 775 -37.04 12.10 -7.28
N ARG A 776 -36.71 11.90 -8.57
CA ARG A 776 -37.35 10.88 -9.41
C ARG A 776 -37.05 9.46 -8.92
N ALA A 777 -35.79 9.16 -8.63
CA ALA A 777 -35.36 7.82 -8.24
C ALA A 777 -35.70 7.49 -6.77
N ALA A 778 -35.62 8.45 -5.84
CA ALA A 778 -36.04 8.23 -4.46
C ALA A 778 -37.56 7.98 -4.36
N ALA A 779 -38.37 8.67 -5.19
CA ALA A 779 -39.81 8.39 -5.31
C ALA A 779 -40.13 6.98 -5.86
N LYS A 780 -39.14 6.31 -6.49
CA LYS A 780 -39.19 4.90 -6.93
C LYS A 780 -38.57 3.94 -5.91
N GLY A 781 -38.23 4.40 -4.70
CA GLY A 781 -37.62 3.58 -3.64
C GLY A 781 -36.16 3.17 -3.89
N LYS A 782 -35.49 3.73 -4.91
CA LYS A 782 -34.07 3.48 -5.19
C LYS A 782 -33.19 4.21 -4.18
N ARG A 783 -32.04 3.64 -3.83
CA ARG A 783 -30.99 4.40 -3.13
C ARG A 783 -30.35 5.40 -4.08
N VAL A 784 -30.10 6.63 -3.63
CA VAL A 784 -29.41 7.65 -4.44
C VAL A 784 -28.34 8.35 -3.61
N GLN A 785 -27.14 8.46 -4.17
CA GLN A 785 -26.12 9.40 -3.73
C GLN A 785 -25.86 10.37 -4.89
N SER A 786 -26.05 11.67 -4.66
CA SER A 786 -26.05 12.70 -5.69
C SER A 786 -25.17 13.86 -5.28
N ASN A 787 -23.95 13.92 -5.82
CA ASN A 787 -23.08 15.08 -5.67
C ASN A 787 -23.44 16.14 -6.71
N MET A 788 -23.58 17.37 -6.26
CA MET A 788 -24.05 18.49 -7.05
C MET A 788 -22.96 19.57 -7.16
N GLY A 789 -23.33 20.74 -7.68
CA GLY A 789 -22.45 21.87 -7.90
C GLY A 789 -21.93 22.50 -6.61
N ALA A 790 -20.98 23.42 -6.77
CA ALA A 790 -20.25 24.02 -5.68
C ALA A 790 -19.99 25.53 -5.85
N LYS A 791 -19.59 26.15 -4.75
CA LYS A 791 -18.94 27.45 -4.71
C LYS A 791 -18.04 27.40 -3.49
N ASN A 792 -16.75 27.16 -3.69
CA ASN A 792 -15.81 26.90 -2.59
C ASN A 792 -15.03 28.17 -2.27
N HIS A 793 -14.79 28.36 -0.98
CA HIS A 793 -14.18 29.58 -0.44
C HIS A 793 -12.88 29.26 0.26
N ALA A 794 -11.86 30.08 0.04
CA ALA A 794 -10.68 30.16 0.89
C ALA A 794 -10.75 31.42 1.76
N ILE A 795 -10.74 31.26 3.09
CA ILE A 795 -10.51 32.35 4.03
C ILE A 795 -8.99 32.55 4.16
N VAL A 796 -8.52 33.78 3.99
CA VAL A 796 -7.10 34.14 4.18
C VAL A 796 -7.01 35.11 5.34
N LEU A 797 -6.24 34.75 6.36
CA LEU A 797 -5.96 35.62 7.51
C LEU A 797 -4.65 36.40 7.31
N PRO A 798 -4.46 37.56 7.98
CA PRO A 798 -3.22 38.35 7.89
C PRO A 798 -1.94 37.62 8.31
N ASP A 799 -2.06 36.51 9.06
CA ASP A 799 -0.94 35.68 9.49
C ASP A 799 -0.61 34.53 8.52
N ALA A 800 -1.33 34.40 7.40
CA ALA A 800 -1.07 33.36 6.41
C ALA A 800 0.28 33.55 5.71
N ASN A 801 0.97 32.43 5.39
CA ASN A 801 2.20 32.51 4.60
C ASN A 801 1.87 32.97 3.17
N VAL A 802 2.34 34.16 2.79
CA VAL A 802 1.97 34.83 1.54
C VAL A 802 2.26 33.96 0.32
N ASP A 803 3.49 33.46 0.17
CA ASP A 803 3.90 32.70 -1.01
C ASP A 803 3.14 31.37 -1.16
N ALA A 804 3.01 30.60 -0.08
CA ALA A 804 2.27 29.34 -0.11
C ALA A 804 0.78 29.56 -0.41
N THR A 805 0.19 30.61 0.18
CA THR A 805 -1.22 30.96 -0.03
C THR A 805 -1.48 31.39 -1.46
N LEU A 806 -0.72 32.35 -2.00
CA LEU A 806 -0.91 32.83 -3.38
C LEU A 806 -0.70 31.71 -4.41
N ASN A 807 0.31 30.85 -4.22
CA ASN A 807 0.51 29.70 -5.10
C ASN A 807 -0.64 28.69 -5.02
N ALA A 808 -1.18 28.45 -3.81
CA ALA A 808 -2.33 27.58 -3.60
C ALA A 808 -3.61 28.13 -4.23
N LEU A 809 -3.86 29.44 -4.13
CA LEU A 809 -5.00 30.12 -4.75
C LEU A 809 -4.95 30.04 -6.28
N VAL A 810 -3.81 30.36 -6.90
CA VAL A 810 -3.64 30.28 -8.37
C VAL A 810 -3.86 28.86 -8.87
N ALA A 811 -3.24 27.86 -8.24
CA ALA A 811 -3.36 26.46 -8.65
C ALA A 811 -4.80 25.92 -8.53
N ALA A 812 -5.57 26.40 -7.55
CA ALA A 812 -6.91 25.89 -7.25
C ALA A 812 -8.07 26.70 -7.85
N GLY A 813 -7.87 27.98 -8.16
CA GLY A 813 -8.84 28.79 -8.90
C GLY A 813 -8.81 28.52 -10.41
N PHE A 814 -7.62 28.32 -10.98
CA PHE A 814 -7.45 28.22 -12.44
C PHE A 814 -7.22 26.79 -12.96
N GLY A 815 -6.73 25.85 -12.16
CA GLY A 815 -6.42 24.48 -12.61
C GLY A 815 -7.58 23.78 -13.33
N ALA A 816 -7.30 23.06 -14.43
CA ALA A 816 -8.28 22.54 -15.40
C ALA A 816 -9.30 23.59 -15.90
N ALA A 817 -8.85 24.82 -16.10
CA ALA A 817 -9.69 25.98 -16.44
C ALA A 817 -10.83 26.24 -15.44
N GLY A 818 -10.61 25.98 -14.15
CA GLY A 818 -11.62 26.12 -13.09
C GLY A 818 -12.81 25.15 -13.19
N GLN A 819 -12.78 24.18 -14.10
CA GLN A 819 -13.85 23.18 -14.32
C GLN A 819 -13.81 22.07 -13.26
N ARG A 820 -13.80 22.43 -11.98
CA ARG A 820 -13.74 21.48 -10.86
C ARG A 820 -14.78 21.88 -9.81
N CYS A 821 -15.62 20.94 -9.37
CA CYS A 821 -16.50 21.16 -8.20
C CYS A 821 -15.72 21.42 -6.91
N MET A 822 -14.40 21.23 -6.90
CA MET A 822 -13.46 21.57 -5.81
C MET A 822 -12.47 22.67 -6.20
N ALA A 823 -12.76 23.47 -7.24
CA ALA A 823 -12.01 24.69 -7.52
C ALA A 823 -12.31 25.75 -6.44
N LEU A 824 -11.31 26.52 -6.04
CA LEU A 824 -11.51 27.70 -5.20
C LEU A 824 -12.00 28.84 -6.08
N SER A 825 -13.33 28.99 -6.20
CA SER A 825 -13.95 30.08 -6.97
C SER A 825 -13.92 31.42 -6.25
N THR A 826 -13.74 31.41 -4.92
CA THR A 826 -13.89 32.59 -4.07
C THR A 826 -12.80 32.64 -3.01
N VAL A 827 -12.28 33.83 -2.73
CA VAL A 827 -11.35 34.11 -1.63
C VAL A 827 -11.95 35.20 -0.74
N VAL A 828 -11.91 35.00 0.58
CA VAL A 828 -12.35 35.99 1.58
C VAL A 828 -11.13 36.40 2.38
N PHE A 829 -10.62 37.62 2.15
CA PHE A 829 -9.50 38.16 2.90
C PHE A 829 -10.00 38.87 4.16
N VAL A 830 -9.51 38.45 5.32
CA VAL A 830 -9.78 39.13 6.59
C VAL A 830 -8.80 40.29 6.74
N GLY A 831 -9.32 41.52 6.87
CA GLY A 831 -8.50 42.74 6.94
C GLY A 831 -8.06 43.32 5.58
N GLY A 832 -8.70 42.94 4.47
CA GLY A 832 -8.49 43.51 3.13
C GLY A 832 -7.71 42.62 2.14
N SER A 833 -8.02 42.77 0.86
CA SER A 833 -7.38 42.03 -0.26
C SER A 833 -6.21 42.79 -0.89
N GLU A 834 -6.13 44.10 -0.65
CA GLU A 834 -5.19 45.04 -1.23
C GLU A 834 -3.71 44.60 -1.10
N PRO A 835 -3.23 44.03 0.04
CA PRO A 835 -1.86 43.53 0.15
C PRO A 835 -1.54 42.28 -0.70
N TRP A 836 -2.56 41.65 -1.29
CA TRP A 836 -2.47 40.35 -1.96
C TRP A 836 -2.69 40.42 -3.47
N GLU A 837 -3.44 41.44 -3.94
CA GLU A 837 -3.93 41.54 -5.32
C GLU A 837 -2.82 41.59 -6.38
N ASP A 838 -1.81 42.46 -6.23
CA ASP A 838 -0.77 42.66 -7.25
C ASP A 838 0.02 41.38 -7.55
N GLU A 839 0.44 40.67 -6.49
CA GLU A 839 1.23 39.43 -6.62
C GLU A 839 0.36 38.26 -7.08
N LEU A 840 -0.92 38.22 -6.68
CA LEU A 840 -1.90 37.25 -7.18
C LEU A 840 -2.14 37.43 -8.69
N VAL A 841 -2.38 38.67 -9.14
CA VAL A 841 -2.56 39.03 -10.55
C VAL A 841 -1.30 38.74 -11.36
N LYS A 842 -0.12 39.06 -10.83
CA LYS A 842 1.18 38.76 -11.46
C LYS A 842 1.39 37.26 -11.67
N ARG A 843 1.04 36.41 -10.69
CA ARG A 843 1.14 34.93 -10.82
C ARG A 843 0.07 34.36 -11.75
N ALA A 844 -1.16 34.88 -11.72
CA ALA A 844 -2.22 34.48 -12.65
C ALA A 844 -1.87 34.83 -14.11
N ARG A 845 -1.25 36.00 -14.36
CA ARG A 845 -0.74 36.41 -15.68
C ARG A 845 0.42 35.56 -16.23
N GLN A 846 1.05 34.72 -15.40
CA GLN A 846 2.15 33.84 -15.83
C GLN A 846 1.66 32.48 -16.35
N LEU A 847 0.38 32.14 -16.19
CA LEU A 847 -0.18 30.86 -16.62
C LEU A 847 -0.24 30.77 -18.16
N LYS A 848 0.38 29.75 -18.74
CA LYS A 848 0.40 29.51 -20.19
C LYS A 848 -0.94 28.94 -20.66
N VAL A 849 -1.75 29.74 -21.35
CA VAL A 849 -3.02 29.30 -21.95
C VAL A 849 -2.78 28.77 -23.36
N SER A 850 -3.18 27.52 -23.61
CA SER A 850 -3.02 26.83 -24.90
C SER A 850 -3.86 25.54 -24.95
N ALA A 851 -3.89 24.85 -26.09
CA ALA A 851 -4.48 23.51 -26.17
C ALA A 851 -3.79 22.54 -25.19
N GLY A 852 -4.55 21.71 -24.48
CA GLY A 852 -4.02 20.87 -23.39
C GLY A 852 -2.95 19.83 -23.77
N ILE A 853 -2.78 19.56 -25.08
CA ILE A 853 -1.71 18.73 -25.66
C ILE A 853 -0.37 19.46 -25.81
N GLU A 854 -0.37 20.80 -25.86
CA GLU A 854 0.84 21.59 -26.13
C GLU A 854 1.77 21.62 -24.89
N PRO A 855 3.11 21.50 -25.05
CA PRO A 855 4.04 21.49 -23.93
C PRO A 855 3.97 22.72 -23.04
N GLU A 856 4.15 22.51 -21.73
CA GLU A 856 4.17 23.54 -20.67
C GLU A 856 2.86 24.32 -20.50
N THR A 857 1.75 23.88 -21.12
CA THR A 857 0.44 24.49 -20.93
C THR A 857 -0.04 24.33 -19.49
N ASP A 858 -0.44 25.43 -18.85
CA ASP A 858 -1.07 25.44 -17.53
C ASP A 858 -2.61 25.43 -17.63
N LEU A 859 -3.16 26.09 -18.66
CA LEU A 859 -4.59 26.33 -18.82
C LEU A 859 -5.09 25.86 -20.19
N GLY A 860 -5.97 24.87 -20.19
CA GLY A 860 -6.70 24.42 -21.39
C GLY A 860 -7.96 25.25 -21.68
N PRO A 861 -8.70 24.95 -22.76
CA PRO A 861 -10.02 25.50 -23.02
C PRO A 861 -11.08 24.94 -22.06
N VAL A 862 -12.27 25.55 -22.06
CA VAL A 862 -13.48 24.99 -21.42
C VAL A 862 -14.26 24.09 -22.38
N ILE A 863 -15.03 23.14 -21.85
CA ILE A 863 -15.57 22.00 -22.61
C ILE A 863 -16.41 22.34 -23.86
N THR A 864 -17.08 23.50 -23.88
CA THR A 864 -18.01 23.88 -24.97
C THR A 864 -18.09 25.38 -25.13
N LYS A 865 -18.50 25.84 -26.32
CA LYS A 865 -18.78 27.25 -26.60
C LYS A 865 -19.84 27.83 -25.65
N GLN A 866 -20.91 27.07 -25.38
CA GLN A 866 -21.95 27.46 -24.43
C GLN A 866 -21.42 27.61 -22.99
N ALA A 867 -20.36 26.89 -22.61
CA ALA A 867 -19.67 27.10 -21.33
C ALA A 867 -18.85 28.40 -21.37
N LYS A 868 -18.07 28.66 -22.44
CA LYS A 868 -17.33 29.92 -22.65
C LYS A 868 -18.27 31.14 -22.59
N ASP A 869 -19.37 31.09 -23.34
CA ASP A 869 -20.39 32.16 -23.38
C ASP A 869 -21.01 32.39 -21.99
N ARG A 870 -21.35 31.32 -21.24
CA ARG A 870 -21.87 31.41 -19.87
C ARG A 870 -20.84 32.02 -18.90
N ILE A 871 -19.56 31.67 -19.01
CA ILE A 871 -18.49 32.20 -18.17
C ILE A 871 -18.31 33.70 -18.46
N CYS A 872 -18.21 34.09 -19.73
CA CYS A 872 -18.08 35.50 -20.12
C CYS A 872 -19.29 36.35 -19.68
N ARG A 873 -20.52 35.80 -19.76
CA ARG A 873 -21.73 36.44 -19.22
C ARG A 873 -21.66 36.62 -17.70
N LEU A 874 -21.23 35.59 -16.95
CA LEU A 874 -21.11 35.68 -15.49
C LEU A 874 -20.00 36.66 -15.06
N ILE A 875 -18.89 36.75 -15.80
CA ILE A 875 -17.88 37.79 -15.58
C ILE A 875 -18.50 39.18 -15.78
N GLN A 876 -19.16 39.43 -16.93
CA GLN A 876 -19.81 40.70 -17.21
C GLN A 876 -20.86 41.07 -16.15
N SER A 877 -21.68 40.12 -15.68
CA SER A 877 -22.66 40.36 -14.61
C SER A 877 -22.04 40.88 -13.31
N GLY A 878 -20.79 40.52 -13.02
CA GLY A 878 -20.04 41.08 -11.88
C GLY A 878 -19.65 42.53 -12.12
N ILE A 879 -19.15 42.85 -13.32
CA ILE A 879 -18.77 44.21 -13.74
C ILE A 879 -19.99 45.14 -13.69
N ASP A 880 -21.11 44.71 -14.27
CA ASP A 880 -22.38 45.46 -14.28
C ASP A 880 -22.94 45.67 -12.87
N SER A 881 -22.61 44.78 -11.93
CA SER A 881 -22.95 44.89 -10.50
C SER A 881 -21.94 45.71 -9.68
N GLY A 882 -20.86 46.23 -10.31
CA GLY A 882 -19.85 47.07 -9.66
C GLY A 882 -18.58 46.37 -9.17
N ALA A 883 -18.38 45.08 -9.45
CA ALA A 883 -17.12 44.39 -9.12
C ALA A 883 -15.95 44.92 -9.97
N ARG A 884 -14.79 45.10 -9.34
CA ARG A 884 -13.58 45.63 -9.99
C ARG A 884 -12.82 44.53 -10.71
N VAL A 885 -12.66 44.64 -12.03
CA VAL A 885 -11.80 43.73 -12.80
C VAL A 885 -10.33 44.08 -12.53
N VAL A 886 -9.58 43.16 -11.91
CA VAL A 886 -8.13 43.32 -11.69
C VAL A 886 -7.30 42.46 -12.66
N LEU A 887 -7.93 41.44 -13.23
CA LEU A 887 -7.43 40.71 -14.39
C LEU A 887 -8.62 40.27 -15.26
N ASP A 888 -8.61 40.63 -16.54
CA ASP A 888 -9.59 40.16 -17.53
C ASP A 888 -8.94 39.12 -18.45
N GLY A 889 -9.60 37.97 -18.61
CA GLY A 889 -9.16 36.90 -19.50
C GLY A 889 -10.14 36.60 -20.65
N ARG A 890 -11.22 37.38 -20.80
CA ARG A 890 -12.31 37.05 -21.75
C ARG A 890 -11.87 37.07 -23.21
N ASP A 891 -11.12 38.10 -23.61
CA ASP A 891 -10.73 38.36 -25.00
C ASP A 891 -9.40 37.69 -25.38
N ILE A 892 -9.06 36.57 -24.74
CA ILE A 892 -7.81 35.85 -25.03
C ILE A 892 -7.89 35.15 -26.40
N VAL A 893 -6.88 35.41 -27.24
CA VAL A 893 -6.65 34.71 -28.50
C VAL A 893 -5.46 33.78 -28.34
N VAL A 894 -5.64 32.49 -28.61
CA VAL A 894 -4.58 31.48 -28.56
C VAL A 894 -4.14 31.17 -29.99
N PRO A 895 -2.88 31.47 -30.38
CA PRO A 895 -2.40 31.21 -31.73
C PRO A 895 -2.50 29.73 -32.14
N LYS A 896 -2.92 29.47 -33.39
CA LYS A 896 -3.29 28.16 -33.97
C LYS A 896 -4.61 27.56 -33.48
N TYR A 897 -5.24 28.15 -32.47
CA TYR A 897 -6.44 27.62 -31.82
C TYR A 897 -7.49 28.73 -31.60
N GLU A 898 -7.61 29.62 -32.60
CA GLU A 898 -8.39 30.86 -32.54
C GLU A 898 -9.90 30.62 -32.34
N ASP A 899 -10.45 29.56 -32.94
CA ASP A 899 -11.84 29.10 -32.74
C ASP A 899 -12.07 28.37 -31.40
N GLY A 900 -11.01 28.17 -30.61
CA GLY A 900 -11.04 27.40 -29.37
C GLY A 900 -11.87 28.01 -28.24
N ASN A 901 -12.36 27.15 -27.36
CA ASN A 901 -13.18 27.51 -26.20
C ASN A 901 -12.35 28.07 -25.03
N PHE A 902 -11.38 28.94 -25.32
CA PHE A 902 -10.51 29.54 -24.31
C PHE A 902 -11.18 30.68 -23.55
N VAL A 903 -10.91 30.73 -22.24
CA VAL A 903 -11.08 31.87 -21.36
C VAL A 903 -9.80 31.94 -20.52
N GLY A 904 -9.18 33.13 -20.44
CA GLY A 904 -7.96 33.32 -19.66
C GLY A 904 -8.23 33.46 -18.16
N PRO A 905 -7.18 33.40 -17.32
CA PRO A 905 -7.30 33.65 -15.88
C PRO A 905 -7.95 35.02 -15.65
N THR A 906 -9.09 35.03 -14.96
CA THR A 906 -9.87 36.25 -14.68
C THR A 906 -10.00 36.44 -13.18
N ILE A 907 -9.86 37.67 -12.69
CA ILE A 907 -9.97 38.01 -11.27
C ILE A 907 -10.88 39.23 -11.11
N LEU A 908 -11.94 39.06 -10.33
CA LEU A 908 -12.85 40.14 -9.92
C LEU A 908 -12.66 40.41 -8.42
N ALA A 909 -12.35 41.65 -8.08
CA ALA A 909 -12.22 42.13 -6.70
C ALA A 909 -13.47 42.93 -6.28
N ASP A 910 -13.57 43.21 -4.97
CA ASP A 910 -14.67 43.96 -4.37
C ASP A 910 -16.06 43.31 -4.61
N VAL A 911 -16.08 41.98 -4.66
CA VAL A 911 -17.28 41.17 -4.91
C VAL A 911 -18.12 41.03 -3.65
N SER A 912 -19.43 41.27 -3.75
CA SER A 912 -20.41 41.07 -2.67
C SER A 912 -21.25 39.81 -2.88
N SER A 913 -21.89 39.32 -1.81
CA SER A 913 -22.63 38.05 -1.83
C SER A 913 -24.00 38.10 -2.53
N ASP A 914 -24.45 39.29 -2.91
CA ASP A 914 -25.67 39.54 -3.68
C ASP A 914 -25.46 39.54 -5.21
N MET A 915 -24.22 39.60 -5.72
CA MET A 915 -23.92 39.57 -7.16
C MET A 915 -24.25 38.21 -7.80
N GLU A 916 -24.70 38.19 -9.07
CA GLU A 916 -24.98 36.94 -9.81
C GLU A 916 -23.70 36.08 -9.92
N CYS A 917 -22.57 36.71 -10.24
CA CYS A 917 -21.26 36.06 -10.35
C CYS A 917 -20.84 35.34 -9.06
N TYR A 918 -21.28 35.78 -7.88
CA TYR A 918 -21.09 35.09 -6.60
C TYR A 918 -22.08 33.95 -6.41
N LYS A 919 -23.39 34.22 -6.61
CA LYS A 919 -24.50 33.29 -6.36
C LYS A 919 -24.44 32.01 -7.20
N GLU A 920 -23.88 32.10 -8.41
CA GLU A 920 -23.80 31.01 -9.37
C GLU A 920 -22.41 30.37 -9.44
N GLU A 921 -22.37 29.06 -9.69
CA GLU A 921 -21.14 28.32 -9.96
C GLU A 921 -20.63 28.70 -11.35
N ILE A 922 -19.51 29.43 -11.44
CA ILE A 922 -19.00 29.92 -12.73
C ILE A 922 -18.47 28.75 -13.58
N PHE A 923 -17.76 27.81 -12.95
CA PHE A 923 -17.16 26.63 -13.60
C PHE A 923 -16.20 26.96 -14.75
N GLY A 924 -15.43 28.04 -14.55
CA GLY A 924 -14.43 28.58 -15.46
C GLY A 924 -13.25 29.18 -14.68
N PRO A 925 -12.20 29.68 -15.35
CA PRO A 925 -10.98 30.16 -14.71
C PRO A 925 -11.14 31.58 -14.15
N VAL A 926 -12.08 31.73 -13.20
CA VAL A 926 -12.50 33.02 -12.61
C VAL A 926 -12.43 32.94 -11.09
N LEU A 927 -11.64 33.84 -10.50
CA LEU A 927 -11.45 33.95 -9.06
C LEU A 927 -12.11 35.24 -8.53
N LEU A 928 -12.97 35.10 -7.52
CA LEU A 928 -13.69 36.21 -6.90
C LEU A 928 -13.03 36.58 -5.57
N LEU A 929 -12.65 37.85 -5.37
CA LEU A 929 -12.05 38.34 -4.12
C LEU A 929 -13.08 39.14 -3.33
N MET A 930 -13.28 38.75 -2.08
CA MET A 930 -14.16 39.36 -1.10
C MET A 930 -13.35 39.80 0.13
N LYS A 931 -13.92 40.72 0.91
CA LYS A 931 -13.33 41.26 2.14
C LYS A 931 -14.21 40.92 3.35
N ALA A 932 -13.59 40.77 4.51
CA ALA A 932 -14.26 40.62 5.80
C ALA A 932 -13.45 41.31 6.90
N GLU A 933 -14.11 41.85 7.93
CA GLU A 933 -13.42 42.48 9.07
C GLU A 933 -12.87 41.43 10.05
N THR A 934 -13.59 40.31 10.23
CA THR A 934 -13.24 39.25 11.20
C THR A 934 -13.27 37.85 10.58
N LEU A 935 -12.68 36.88 11.28
CA LEU A 935 -12.80 35.46 10.94
C LEU A 935 -14.26 34.99 11.07
N GLU A 936 -14.97 35.50 12.06
CA GLU A 936 -16.40 35.27 12.29
C GLU A 936 -17.24 35.73 11.09
N ASP A 937 -17.00 36.92 10.55
CA ASP A 937 -17.67 37.44 9.35
C ASP A 937 -17.33 36.59 8.12
N ALA A 938 -16.07 36.19 7.97
CA ALA A 938 -15.64 35.33 6.87
C ALA A 938 -16.32 33.94 6.93
N ILE A 939 -16.39 33.31 8.11
CA ILE A 939 -17.14 32.06 8.33
C ILE A 939 -18.62 32.25 8.02
N ASN A 940 -19.23 33.37 8.45
CA ASN A 940 -20.62 33.70 8.15
C ASN A 940 -20.89 33.87 6.65
N ILE A 941 -19.98 34.47 5.88
CA ILE A 941 -20.08 34.59 4.41
C ILE A 941 -20.11 33.20 3.76
N VAL A 942 -19.25 32.28 4.18
CA VAL A 942 -19.21 30.90 3.66
C VAL A 942 -20.42 30.09 4.11
N ASN A 943 -20.86 30.21 5.37
CA ASN A 943 -22.02 29.47 5.87
C ASN A 943 -23.36 29.95 5.26
N ARG A 944 -23.48 31.23 4.89
CA ARG A 944 -24.67 31.74 4.16
C ARG A 944 -24.75 31.27 2.71
N ASN A 945 -23.71 30.63 2.18
CA ASN A 945 -23.72 30.03 0.85
C ASN A 945 -24.69 28.84 0.78
N LYS A 946 -25.40 28.69 -0.35
CA LYS A 946 -26.30 27.54 -0.62
C LYS A 946 -25.52 26.23 -0.79
N TYR A 947 -24.29 26.32 -1.30
CA TYR A 947 -23.39 25.20 -1.53
C TYR A 947 -22.56 24.87 -0.28
N GLY A 948 -22.10 23.62 -0.18
CA GLY A 948 -21.37 23.10 0.98
C GLY A 948 -20.34 22.04 0.61
N ASN A 949 -19.77 22.07 -0.60
CA ASN A 949 -18.85 21.04 -1.06
C ASN A 949 -17.51 21.08 -0.29
N GLY A 950 -16.77 22.18 -0.39
CA GLY A 950 -15.54 22.39 0.37
C GLY A 950 -15.26 23.85 0.73
N ALA A 951 -14.48 24.04 1.79
CA ALA A 951 -13.96 25.35 2.20
C ALA A 951 -12.57 25.19 2.83
N SER A 952 -11.74 26.24 2.74
CA SER A 952 -10.37 26.24 3.28
C SER A 952 -10.06 27.49 4.08
N ILE A 953 -9.11 27.39 5.02
CA ILE A 953 -8.49 28.53 5.71
C ILE A 953 -6.98 28.51 5.54
N PHE A 954 -6.38 29.69 5.35
CA PHE A 954 -4.93 29.93 5.37
C PHE A 954 -4.59 30.79 6.57
N THR A 955 -3.72 30.27 7.43
CA THR A 955 -3.35 30.84 8.74
C THR A 955 -2.23 30.03 9.41
N THR A 956 -1.42 30.65 10.28
CA THR A 956 -0.52 29.95 11.22
C THR A 956 -1.16 29.72 12.61
N SER A 957 -2.23 30.45 12.94
CA SER A 957 -2.95 30.34 14.20
C SER A 957 -3.75 29.04 14.31
N GLY A 958 -3.28 28.13 15.15
CA GLY A 958 -4.01 26.90 15.49
C GLY A 958 -5.36 27.15 16.18
N ILE A 959 -5.56 28.33 16.79
CA ILE A 959 -6.85 28.73 17.37
C ILE A 959 -7.85 29.06 16.25
N ALA A 960 -7.42 29.88 15.27
CA ALA A 960 -8.24 30.22 14.11
C ALA A 960 -8.58 28.99 13.26
N ALA A 961 -7.59 28.13 13.01
CA ALA A 961 -7.77 26.88 12.29
C ALA A 961 -8.77 25.94 12.98
N ARG A 962 -8.69 25.78 14.31
CA ARG A 962 -9.66 24.97 15.08
C ARG A 962 -11.06 25.60 15.09
N LYS A 963 -11.16 26.92 15.22
CA LYS A 963 -12.44 27.65 15.16
C LYS A 963 -13.12 27.41 13.82
N PHE A 964 -12.42 27.69 12.72
CA PHE A 964 -12.89 27.40 11.36
C PHE A 964 -13.33 25.95 11.19
N GLN A 965 -12.50 24.98 11.60
CA GLN A 965 -12.84 23.55 11.55
C GLN A 965 -14.12 23.17 12.32
N THR A 966 -14.47 23.93 13.37
CA THR A 966 -15.63 23.63 14.23
C THR A 966 -16.90 24.36 13.80
N GLU A 967 -16.76 25.56 13.23
CA GLU A 967 -17.88 26.46 12.89
C GLU A 967 -18.24 26.46 11.39
N ILE A 968 -17.39 25.92 10.50
CA ILE A 968 -17.68 25.84 9.06
C ILE A 968 -18.61 24.67 8.73
N GLU A 969 -19.63 24.91 7.90
CA GLU A 969 -20.67 23.93 7.58
C GLU A 969 -20.40 23.13 6.28
N ALA A 970 -19.21 23.29 5.68
CA ALA A 970 -18.83 22.62 4.43
C ALA A 970 -18.36 21.17 4.66
N GLY A 971 -18.69 20.27 3.74
CA GLY A 971 -18.40 18.83 3.86
C GLY A 971 -16.92 18.44 3.79
N GLN A 972 -16.07 19.24 3.13
CA GLN A 972 -14.62 19.08 3.09
C GLN A 972 -13.91 20.36 3.60
N VAL A 973 -13.00 20.20 4.56
CA VAL A 973 -12.36 21.32 5.28
C VAL A 973 -10.85 21.29 5.08
N GLY A 974 -10.28 22.35 4.51
CA GLY A 974 -8.84 22.54 4.32
C GLY A 974 -8.23 23.50 5.34
N ILE A 975 -7.08 23.14 5.92
CA ILE A 975 -6.26 24.03 6.74
C ILE A 975 -4.89 24.12 6.07
N ASN A 976 -4.57 25.30 5.51
CA ASN A 976 -3.44 25.54 4.61
C ASN A 976 -3.40 24.60 3.38
N VAL A 977 -4.55 24.05 2.99
CA VAL A 977 -4.73 23.17 1.82
C VAL A 977 -5.87 23.72 0.97
N PRO A 978 -5.67 24.08 -0.32
CA PRO A 978 -6.70 24.73 -1.13
C PRO A 978 -7.77 23.77 -1.65
N ILE A 979 -7.41 22.50 -1.87
CA ILE A 979 -8.29 21.47 -2.43
C ILE A 979 -8.28 20.28 -1.45
N PRO A 980 -9.13 20.29 -0.41
CA PRO A 980 -9.15 19.27 0.65
C PRO A 980 -9.82 17.95 0.23
N VAL A 981 -9.54 17.44 -0.97
CA VAL A 981 -10.18 16.23 -1.52
C VAL A 981 -9.64 14.97 -0.82
N PRO A 982 -10.50 14.19 -0.12
CA PRO A 982 -10.06 13.06 0.68
C PRO A 982 -9.54 11.90 -0.17
N LEU A 983 -8.51 11.22 0.35
CA LEU A 983 -7.98 9.98 -0.23
C LEU A 983 -9.01 8.82 -0.11
N PRO A 984 -8.99 7.81 -1.00
CA PRO A 984 -10.08 6.81 -1.09
C PRO A 984 -10.34 5.87 0.09
N PHE A 985 -9.54 5.93 1.17
CA PHE A 985 -9.84 5.26 2.44
C PHE A 985 -10.75 6.09 3.37
N PHE A 986 -10.91 7.38 3.08
CA PHE A 986 -12.05 8.21 3.47
C PHE A 986 -13.07 8.26 2.31
N SER A 987 -14.07 9.13 2.37
CA SER A 987 -15.12 9.28 1.35
C SER A 987 -15.25 10.75 0.93
N PHE A 988 -15.64 11.03 -0.32
CA PHE A 988 -15.87 12.41 -0.77
C PHE A 988 -17.14 12.97 -0.13
N THR A 989 -17.01 14.01 0.69
CA THR A 989 -18.11 14.56 1.51
C THR A 989 -18.56 15.94 1.05
N GLY A 990 -19.78 16.02 0.52
CA GLY A 990 -20.48 17.29 0.30
C GLY A 990 -21.54 17.54 1.37
N SER A 991 -21.89 18.81 1.60
CA SER A 991 -23.03 19.21 2.46
C SER A 991 -23.94 20.22 1.74
N LYS A 992 -25.07 20.57 2.38
CA LYS A 992 -26.07 21.53 1.86
C LYS A 992 -26.51 21.19 0.43
N ALA A 993 -26.71 22.18 -0.44
CA ALA A 993 -27.09 21.94 -1.83
C ALA A 993 -25.97 21.32 -2.70
N SER A 994 -24.82 20.95 -2.14
CA SER A 994 -23.77 20.21 -2.88
C SER A 994 -23.90 18.69 -2.78
N PHE A 995 -24.77 18.15 -1.92
CA PHE A 995 -25.01 16.71 -1.82
C PHE A 995 -26.46 16.38 -1.45
N ALA A 996 -27.01 15.31 -2.05
CA ALA A 996 -28.28 14.72 -1.65
C ALA A 996 -28.15 13.19 -1.53
N GLY A 997 -28.59 12.66 -0.39
CA GLY A 997 -28.37 11.29 0.07
C GLY A 997 -27.85 11.28 1.51
N ASP A 998 -27.53 10.09 2.02
CA ASP A 998 -26.96 9.84 3.35
C ASP A 998 -25.53 9.26 3.28
N LEU A 999 -25.25 8.45 2.26
CA LEU A 999 -23.97 7.75 2.07
C LEU A 999 -23.14 8.38 0.95
N ASN A 1000 -21.88 8.68 1.27
CA ASN A 1000 -20.94 9.43 0.44
C ASN A 1000 -20.08 8.53 -0.47
N PHE A 1001 -19.39 9.15 -1.44
CA PHE A 1001 -18.67 8.42 -2.51
C PHE A 1001 -17.41 7.72 -2.01
N TYR A 1002 -17.15 6.53 -2.56
CA TYR A 1002 -16.01 5.66 -2.27
C TYR A 1002 -15.72 5.44 -0.77
N GLY A 1003 -14.58 4.81 -0.44
CA GLY A 1003 -14.25 4.45 0.93
C GLY A 1003 -15.29 3.54 1.58
N LYS A 1004 -15.39 3.63 2.92
CA LYS A 1004 -16.37 2.85 3.69
C LYS A 1004 -17.82 3.25 3.39
N ALA A 1005 -18.11 4.53 3.09
CA ALA A 1005 -19.47 4.98 2.79
C ALA A 1005 -19.96 4.42 1.44
N GLY A 1006 -19.10 4.37 0.40
CA GLY A 1006 -19.41 3.72 -0.87
C GLY A 1006 -19.69 2.22 -0.72
N VAL A 1007 -18.94 1.51 0.13
CA VAL A 1007 -19.22 0.10 0.45
C VAL A 1007 -20.54 -0.07 1.18
N GLN A 1008 -20.93 0.85 2.06
CA GLN A 1008 -22.24 0.87 2.69
C GLN A 1008 -23.36 1.20 1.68
N PHE A 1009 -23.13 2.11 0.74
CA PHE A 1009 -24.12 2.47 -0.29
C PHE A 1009 -24.43 1.29 -1.20
N TYR A 1010 -23.39 0.59 -1.66
CA TYR A 1010 -23.49 -0.56 -2.56
C TYR A 1010 -23.73 -1.92 -1.85
N THR A 1011 -24.01 -1.94 -0.54
CA THR A 1011 -24.41 -3.17 0.18
C THR A 1011 -25.61 -2.96 1.11
N GLN A 1012 -26.35 -4.02 1.38
CA GLN A 1012 -27.35 -4.07 2.45
C GLN A 1012 -26.87 -4.97 3.58
N ILE A 1013 -27.20 -4.58 4.82
CA ILE A 1013 -26.95 -5.41 6.00
C ILE A 1013 -28.11 -6.40 6.12
N LYS A 1014 -27.79 -7.69 6.18
CA LYS A 1014 -28.71 -8.75 6.62
C LYS A 1014 -28.23 -9.26 7.97
N THR A 1015 -29.11 -9.24 8.97
CA THR A 1015 -28.85 -9.81 10.29
C THR A 1015 -29.40 -11.23 10.35
N ILE A 1016 -28.60 -12.17 10.84
CA ILE A 1016 -28.98 -13.56 11.09
C ILE A 1016 -28.89 -13.79 12.58
N THR A 1017 -30.01 -14.20 13.18
CA THR A 1017 -30.08 -14.76 14.53
C THR A 1017 -30.32 -16.24 14.39
N GLN A 1018 -29.41 -17.08 14.89
CA GLN A 1018 -29.44 -18.53 14.69
C GLN A 1018 -29.50 -19.29 16.03
N GLN A 1019 -30.27 -20.38 16.05
CA GLN A 1019 -30.30 -21.35 17.13
C GLN A 1019 -30.45 -22.75 16.52
N TRP A 1020 -29.68 -23.71 17.04
CA TRP A 1020 -29.76 -25.12 16.65
C TRP A 1020 -30.22 -25.90 17.88
N LYS A 1021 -31.35 -26.60 17.76
CA LYS A 1021 -31.92 -27.45 18.84
C LYS A 1021 -31.77 -28.91 18.47
N GLU A 1022 -31.36 -29.74 19.42
CA GLU A 1022 -31.45 -31.19 19.28
C GLU A 1022 -32.93 -31.63 19.25
N SER A 1023 -33.27 -32.53 18.34
CA SER A 1023 -34.66 -32.85 18.01
C SER A 1023 -35.24 -33.93 18.92
N SER A 1024 -35.57 -33.57 20.18
CA SER A 1024 -36.23 -34.49 21.12
C SER A 1024 -37.29 -33.83 22.02
N GLY A 1025 -38.56 -34.01 21.67
CA GLY A 1025 -39.64 -34.25 22.64
C GLY A 1025 -40.14 -33.12 23.54
N GLN A 1026 -39.69 -31.87 23.41
CA GLN A 1026 -40.23 -30.74 24.21
C GLN A 1026 -41.30 -29.94 23.46
N GLY A 1027 -42.30 -29.47 24.20
CA GLY A 1027 -43.51 -28.83 23.67
C GLY A 1027 -43.28 -27.46 23.01
N ILE A 1028 -44.28 -27.02 22.24
CA ILE A 1028 -44.24 -25.76 21.50
C ILE A 1028 -44.25 -24.57 22.48
N SER A 1029 -43.08 -23.98 22.72
CA SER A 1029 -42.99 -22.67 23.38
C SER A 1029 -43.31 -21.56 22.36
N LEU A 1030 -44.27 -20.70 22.72
CA LEU A 1030 -44.68 -19.54 21.93
C LEU A 1030 -43.97 -18.24 22.38
N ALA A 1031 -43.05 -18.32 23.34
CA ALA A 1031 -42.35 -17.16 23.88
C ALA A 1031 -41.23 -16.68 22.94
N MET A 1032 -41.11 -15.36 22.79
CA MET A 1032 -39.94 -14.70 22.18
C MET A 1032 -38.68 -15.02 22.98
N PRO A 1033 -37.53 -15.33 22.34
CA PRO A 1033 -36.27 -15.53 23.07
C PRO A 1033 -35.79 -14.25 23.74
N THR A 1034 -35.55 -14.30 25.05
CA THR A 1034 -35.07 -13.18 25.87
C THR A 1034 -33.68 -13.43 26.44
N SER A 1035 -32.96 -12.35 26.78
CA SER A 1035 -31.69 -12.40 27.53
C SER A 1035 -31.90 -12.55 29.04
N GLN A 1036 -33.12 -12.33 29.54
CA GLN A 1036 -33.54 -12.65 30.90
C GLN A 1036 -34.04 -14.11 30.97
N LYS A 1037 -33.78 -14.76 32.11
CA LYS A 1037 -34.29 -16.10 32.47
C LYS A 1037 -35.65 -16.00 33.15
#